data_AF-A0A2V9C697-F1
#
_entry.id   AF-A0A2V9C697-F1
#
_cell.length_a   1.000
_cell.length_b   1.000
_cell.length_c   1.000
_cell.angle_alpha   90.00
_cell.angle_beta   90.00
_cell.angle_gamma   90.00
#
_symmetry.space_group_name_H-M   'P 1'
#
loop_
_entity.id
_entity.type
_entity.pdbx_description
1 polymer ?
#
loop_
_entity_poly.entity_id
_entity_poly.type
_entity_poly.pdbx_seq_one_letter_code
_entity_poly.pdbx_strand_id
1 'polypeptide(L)'
;MHGSEPSPVRQASQVQVINKSFPIVGIGASAGGLEAFSQLLRNLPQKTGMAFTLVQHLDPKYGSILPETLSRVTKIPVREAADNMVVEPDHVYVIPPNTPLAILHGVLHLIAGTLTPGQHTPIDYFLRSLAQDRGPKAIGVILSGTASNGAQGLEAIKAAGGITFAQDEKSAKFAGMPQCAIAAGCVDLILPPRAIASELSRIGRHPHLAHRRNDTPDGFSPHGANQLRKIFLLLRNATGVDFTYYEPRTLQWRVRRRMVLRKLDLLKEYVAFLESSPREVEALFRDFLIHVTGFFRDPEAFLALPTKVFPQIMANRKPQDPVRIWVPGCSTGEEAYSVAISFLEFLRQATGNPPSNIQGHTPIQIFATDIARWSIEKARLGLYPESIAAEVSPERLKTFFVKTDGGYQVSKPVRDMCVFARQNVTKDAPFSGVDLITCRNLLAYLEPEWQTKVLLIFHSALKPRGFLMLGTSETAAGCLDHFAPVDRRYKIYARKEAWLRLPPFSVRSEYPAGQAEYGKGRGLPRTGPSAAQRPRPGTIRELHKSSARYPEIAELKRDVTTSREQLQSIIQGQESSGEKLCSANKEILSSNEKLQSAKEKSEIAEGELQLQSSNEELSALNQGLQNRNLECRVSSSDLKNLLDNVDIPIVMLGNDLRIRLFTPSAQKLLKLLPGDLGRHIGDIKPDLLVGDLEPLAQAAIESLALQEQEVQDRRGRWYRLRIRPYRTAEHKIDGAVLVLTDIDLLKRNLDQSRLYAEMIVETARDPLLILDVSLRVKTANRAFYRTFRVSPEDTEKRPVYELGNGQWNMPRLRLLLEEILPKHTQVDDFEVECEFPDIGRKMMLLNARRFDVEATGHFILLSIQDITERKRAENMLSGETWVLEMIAKCHSLPAVLKALCRVIEEQSTGLLCSVLLLEADGIHLRHAAAPGLPEDHVRALEGIAIGLQVGPRGMAACQKEPVIVSHILTDPLWAGYRELAARHGLRACWSTPILSTTGQVLGTFAMYHRAARSPNSQELQLLKRATRLAAFAIERKQAENEVRQLSGRLLQLQDEERRRIARELHDSTGQKVAALAMDLAVASEEAAAFKPKARQALAECFTLAEQIAAEVRTLSYLLHPPLLDESGLASAIRWYADGLAQRSGLHVNLEVPPEFGRLPPERETTLFRIVQESLTNVLL
;
A
#
# COMPACT_ATOMS: atom_id res chain seq x y z
N MET A 1 -31.40 55.90 30.20
CA MET A 1 -31.65 54.47 29.89
C MET A 1 -31.67 54.32 28.37
N HIS A 2 -31.20 53.19 27.83
CA HIS A 2 -31.32 52.72 26.43
C HIS A 2 -30.93 53.70 25.30
N GLY A 3 -30.38 53.26 24.17
CA GLY A 3 -29.92 51.93 23.78
C GLY A 3 -29.58 51.97 22.28
N SER A 4 -28.50 51.30 21.86
CA SER A 4 -28.07 51.29 20.46
C SER A 4 -27.61 49.90 20.06
N GLU A 5 -28.38 49.25 19.20
CA GLU A 5 -28.08 47.91 18.67
C GLU A 5 -27.03 47.98 17.54
N PRO A 6 -26.04 47.08 17.50
CA PRO A 6 -25.15 46.93 16.36
C PRO A 6 -25.73 45.96 15.31
N SER A 7 -25.63 46.34 14.03
CA SER A 7 -26.07 45.54 12.88
C SER A 7 -25.22 44.26 12.67
N PRO A 8 -25.72 43.23 11.94
CA PRO A 8 -25.30 41.85 12.17
C PRO A 8 -23.97 41.41 11.52
N VAL A 9 -23.48 40.27 12.04
CA VAL A 9 -22.24 39.58 11.70
C VAL A 9 -22.09 39.31 10.19
N ARG A 10 -20.98 39.78 9.60
CA ARG A 10 -20.53 39.28 8.29
C ARG A 10 -19.98 37.85 8.46
N GLN A 11 -20.49 36.93 7.66
CA GLN A 11 -20.06 35.52 7.66
C GLN A 11 -18.56 35.39 7.39
N ALA A 12 -17.91 34.45 8.08
CA ALA A 12 -16.48 34.20 7.90
C ALA A 12 -16.19 33.66 6.49
N SER A 13 -15.44 34.44 5.70
CA SER A 13 -14.98 34.02 4.37
C SER A 13 -14.13 32.76 4.47
N GLN A 14 -14.45 31.73 3.69
CA GLN A 14 -13.67 30.50 3.64
C GLN A 14 -12.23 30.80 3.19
N VAL A 15 -11.27 30.59 4.09
CA VAL A 15 -9.84 30.75 3.77
C VAL A 15 -9.43 29.63 2.83
N GLN A 16 -9.28 29.94 1.54
CA GLN A 16 -8.69 29.03 0.57
C GLN A 16 -7.21 28.82 0.92
N VAL A 17 -6.90 27.70 1.59
CA VAL A 17 -5.52 27.31 1.91
C VAL A 17 -4.80 26.91 0.63
N ILE A 18 -4.10 27.87 0.01
CA ILE A 18 -3.27 27.65 -1.17
C ILE A 18 -2.03 26.83 -0.74
N ASN A 19 -2.15 25.51 -0.80
CA ASN A 19 -1.14 24.55 -0.34
C ASN A 19 0.13 24.59 -1.20
N LYS A 20 1.04 25.51 -0.86
CA LYS A 20 2.40 25.58 -1.42
C LYS A 20 3.25 24.48 -0.77
N SER A 21 3.70 23.52 -1.56
CA SER A 21 4.47 22.37 -1.08
C SER A 21 5.99 22.63 -1.09
N PHE A 22 6.54 23.06 0.05
CA PHE A 22 7.96 23.35 0.27
C PHE A 22 8.56 22.49 1.42
N PRO A 23 9.89 22.38 1.58
CA PRO A 23 10.51 21.58 2.64
C PRO A 23 10.43 22.23 4.04
N ILE A 24 10.28 21.40 5.06
CA ILE A 24 10.26 21.83 6.47
C ILE A 24 11.32 21.05 7.25
N VAL A 25 12.14 21.78 8.01
CA VAL A 25 13.27 21.27 8.78
C VAL A 25 12.92 21.26 10.27
N GLY A 26 12.73 20.08 10.85
CA GLY A 26 12.60 19.90 12.29
C GLY A 26 13.98 19.75 12.94
N ILE A 27 14.30 20.59 13.92
CA ILE A 27 15.62 20.64 14.55
C ILE A 27 15.48 20.40 16.05
N GLY A 28 15.97 19.25 16.52
CA GLY A 28 15.98 18.86 17.93
C GLY A 28 17.29 19.22 18.64
N ALA A 29 17.21 19.75 19.86
CA ALA A 29 18.36 19.94 20.73
C ALA A 29 17.98 19.90 22.23
N SER A 30 18.98 19.84 23.12
CA SER A 30 18.77 19.84 24.58
C SER A 30 19.89 20.61 25.28
N ALA A 31 20.71 19.97 26.12
CA ALA A 31 21.88 20.57 26.76
C ALA A 31 22.87 21.11 25.70
N GLY A 32 23.23 22.39 25.81
CA GLY A 32 24.04 23.09 24.80
C GLY A 32 23.30 23.49 23.52
N GLY A 33 22.00 23.20 23.40
CA GLY A 33 21.21 23.41 22.18
C GLY A 33 21.18 24.84 21.66
N LEU A 34 21.09 25.84 22.54
CA LEU A 34 21.12 27.28 22.18
C LEU A 34 22.37 27.65 21.37
N GLU A 35 23.53 27.08 21.72
CA GLU A 35 24.79 27.33 21.04
C GLU A 35 24.80 26.70 19.64
N ALA A 36 24.32 25.46 19.53
CA ALA A 36 24.21 24.76 18.24
C ALA A 36 23.17 25.39 17.30
N PHE A 37 22.00 25.79 17.81
CA PHE A 37 21.01 26.58 17.08
C PHE A 37 21.61 27.91 16.58
N SER A 38 22.32 28.63 17.45
CA SER A 38 22.96 29.90 17.11
C SER A 38 24.02 29.74 16.01
N GLN A 39 24.85 28.69 16.08
CA GLN A 39 25.84 28.39 15.04
C GLN A 39 25.18 28.00 13.71
N LEU A 40 24.10 27.22 13.74
CA LEU A 40 23.34 26.82 12.55
C LEU A 40 22.68 28.04 11.89
N LEU A 41 21.82 28.77 12.62
CA LEU A 41 21.01 29.87 12.08
C LEU A 41 21.84 31.08 11.61
N ARG A 42 23.03 31.32 12.20
CA ARG A 42 23.98 32.35 11.75
C ARG A 42 24.55 32.07 10.35
N ASN A 43 24.60 30.80 9.94
CA ASN A 43 25.17 30.37 8.65
C ASN A 43 24.11 30.10 7.58
N LEU A 44 22.82 30.28 7.86
CA LEU A 44 21.73 30.17 6.88
C LEU A 44 21.46 31.51 6.19
N PRO A 45 21.22 31.54 4.86
CA PRO A 45 20.81 32.74 4.14
C PRO A 45 19.37 33.11 4.45
N GLN A 46 19.00 34.39 4.29
CA GLN A 46 17.64 34.86 4.54
C GLN A 46 16.57 34.23 3.61
N LYS A 47 16.97 33.76 2.41
CA LYS A 47 16.11 33.02 1.49
C LYS A 47 16.68 31.63 1.22
N THR A 48 15.99 30.64 1.75
CA THR A 48 16.28 29.20 1.75
C THR A 48 15.26 28.42 0.93
N GLY A 49 14.01 28.90 0.84
CA GLY A 49 12.88 28.16 0.30
C GLY A 49 12.27 27.13 1.27
N MET A 50 12.66 27.15 2.55
CA MET A 50 12.31 26.16 3.58
C MET A 50 11.82 26.84 4.86
N ALA A 51 11.10 26.12 5.71
CA ALA A 51 10.82 26.56 7.09
C ALA A 51 11.63 25.74 8.10
N PHE A 52 11.89 26.31 9.27
CA PHE A 52 12.65 25.68 10.35
C PHE A 52 11.83 25.66 11.63
N THR A 53 11.67 24.52 12.28
CA THR A 53 11.01 24.40 13.59
C THR A 53 11.99 23.86 14.62
N LEU A 54 12.28 24.66 15.64
CA LEU A 54 13.20 24.34 16.71
C LEU A 54 12.43 23.73 17.89
N VAL A 55 12.78 22.50 18.24
CA VAL A 55 12.21 21.78 19.38
C VAL A 55 13.32 21.56 20.40
N GLN A 56 13.19 22.20 21.56
CA GLN A 56 14.11 22.03 22.69
C GLN A 56 13.35 21.55 23.92
N HIS A 57 13.97 20.69 24.71
CA HIS A 57 13.48 20.39 26.05
C HIS A 57 13.84 21.56 26.98
N LEU A 58 12.83 22.24 27.52
CA LEU A 58 12.96 23.44 28.35
C LEU A 58 12.44 23.17 29.77
N ASP A 59 13.16 23.67 30.78
CA ASP A 59 12.70 23.64 32.18
C ASP A 59 11.51 24.63 32.34
N PRO A 60 10.36 24.19 32.89
CA PRO A 60 9.18 25.04 33.06
C PRO A 60 9.38 26.32 33.87
N LYS A 61 10.47 26.46 34.64
CA LYS A 61 10.75 27.62 35.51
C LYS A 61 11.35 28.83 34.79
N TYR A 62 11.75 28.70 33.52
CA TYR A 62 12.36 29.79 32.76
C TYR A 62 11.49 30.21 31.57
N GLY A 63 11.12 31.49 31.53
CA GLY A 63 10.45 32.08 30.37
C GLY A 63 11.33 32.00 29.11
N SER A 64 10.71 31.84 27.93
CA SER A 64 11.42 31.57 26.68
C SER A 64 12.14 32.82 26.14
N ILE A 65 13.38 33.05 26.57
CA ILE A 65 14.27 34.09 25.98
C ILE A 65 14.85 33.61 24.63
N LEU A 66 14.46 32.43 24.14
CA LEU A 66 14.97 31.80 22.92
C LEU A 66 14.59 32.56 21.62
N PRO A 67 13.32 32.95 21.37
CA PRO A 67 12.96 33.73 20.19
C PRO A 67 13.70 35.07 20.12
N GLU A 68 13.83 35.77 21.25
CA GLU A 68 14.61 37.02 21.35
C GLU A 68 16.11 36.80 21.11
N THR A 69 16.69 35.75 21.68
CA THR A 69 18.13 35.48 21.54
C THR A 69 18.47 35.09 20.11
N LEU A 70 17.66 34.24 19.48
CA LEU A 70 17.90 33.74 18.13
C LEU A 70 17.60 34.80 17.06
N SER A 71 16.62 35.69 17.26
CA SER A 71 16.36 36.80 16.33
C SER A 71 17.52 37.81 16.24
N ARG A 72 18.37 37.90 17.27
CA ARG A 72 19.63 38.67 17.23
C ARG A 72 20.77 37.97 16.48
N VAL A 73 20.60 36.68 16.13
CA VAL A 73 21.66 35.83 15.53
C VAL A 73 21.42 35.51 14.06
N THR A 74 20.19 35.61 13.56
CA THR A 74 19.83 35.34 12.16
C THR A 74 19.02 36.46 11.51
N LYS A 75 18.97 36.46 10.17
CA LYS A 75 18.16 37.39 9.35
C LYS A 75 16.82 36.80 8.91
N ILE A 76 16.57 35.54 9.25
CA ILE A 76 15.30 34.83 9.02
C ILE A 76 14.34 35.23 10.17
N PRO A 77 13.08 35.63 9.90
CA PRO A 77 12.13 35.97 10.96
C PRO A 77 11.92 34.79 11.93
N VAL A 78 12.08 35.05 13.22
CA VAL A 78 11.84 34.07 14.31
C VAL A 78 10.50 34.38 14.95
N ARG A 79 9.64 33.36 15.10
CA ARG A 79 8.35 33.42 15.80
C ARG A 79 8.28 32.32 16.86
N GLU A 80 7.54 32.54 17.94
CA GLU A 80 7.11 31.44 18.82
C GLU A 80 5.92 30.70 18.16
N ALA A 81 5.87 29.37 18.29
CA ALA A 81 4.83 28.55 17.68
C ALA A 81 3.53 28.63 18.50
N ALA A 82 2.47 29.16 17.89
CA ALA A 82 1.13 29.16 18.48
C ALA A 82 0.26 28.03 17.91
N ASP A 83 -0.88 27.75 18.54
CA ASP A 83 -1.86 26.79 18.03
C ASP A 83 -2.52 27.28 16.74
N ASN A 84 -2.81 26.36 15.82
CA ASN A 84 -3.32 26.61 14.47
C ASN A 84 -2.45 27.57 13.62
N MET A 85 -1.15 27.69 13.93
CA MET A 85 -0.23 28.57 13.20
C MET A 85 0.23 27.93 11.89
N VAL A 86 -0.14 28.54 10.75
CA VAL A 86 0.31 28.10 9.42
C VAL A 86 1.83 28.31 9.28
N VAL A 87 2.54 27.28 8.80
CA VAL A 87 3.97 27.37 8.50
C VAL A 87 4.18 28.09 7.16
N GLU A 88 4.99 29.14 7.19
CA GLU A 88 5.46 29.91 6.03
C GLU A 88 6.91 29.51 5.67
N PRO A 89 7.30 29.53 4.39
CA PRO A 89 8.71 29.38 4.01
C PRO A 89 9.53 30.60 4.46
N ASP A 90 10.85 30.42 4.58
CA ASP A 90 11.81 31.42 5.04
C ASP A 90 11.46 32.02 6.43
N HIS A 91 11.03 31.15 7.34
CA HIS A 91 10.70 31.46 8.74
C HIS A 91 11.30 30.42 9.71
N VAL A 92 11.59 30.86 10.94
CA VAL A 92 11.96 30.01 12.08
C VAL A 92 10.85 30.04 13.12
N TYR A 93 10.41 28.86 13.58
CA TYR A 93 9.42 28.65 14.62
C TYR A 93 10.09 28.02 15.84
N VAL A 94 9.81 28.54 17.05
CA VAL A 94 10.35 28.02 18.32
C VAL A 94 9.22 27.43 19.15
N ILE A 95 9.38 26.22 19.69
CA ILE A 95 8.37 25.60 20.55
C ILE A 95 8.17 26.41 21.85
N PRO A 96 6.92 26.69 22.29
CA PRO A 96 6.66 27.28 23.60
C PRO A 96 7.00 26.30 24.73
N PRO A 97 7.28 26.78 25.95
CA PRO A 97 7.66 25.92 27.07
C PRO A 97 6.54 24.94 27.44
N ASN A 98 6.95 23.75 27.91
CA ASN A 98 6.12 22.71 28.51
C ASN A 98 4.90 22.21 27.66
N THR A 99 4.87 22.48 26.35
CA THR A 99 3.73 22.16 25.48
C THR A 99 4.15 21.29 24.29
N PRO A 100 3.57 20.10 24.08
CA PRO A 100 3.87 19.28 22.91
C PRO A 100 3.32 19.89 21.60
N LEU A 101 4.14 19.81 20.55
CA LEU A 101 3.89 20.42 19.23
C LEU A 101 3.74 19.34 18.15
N ALA A 102 2.66 19.42 17.38
CA ALA A 102 2.45 18.64 16.16
C ALA A 102 2.45 19.54 14.92
N ILE A 103 2.60 18.94 13.73
CA ILE A 103 2.25 19.58 12.45
C ILE A 103 1.27 18.70 11.66
N LEU A 104 0.23 19.33 11.10
CA LEU A 104 -0.76 18.67 10.24
C LEU A 104 -1.18 19.61 9.10
N HIS A 105 -1.10 19.13 7.85
CA HIS A 105 -1.40 19.89 6.64
C HIS A 105 -0.64 21.23 6.53
N GLY A 106 0.58 21.30 7.10
CA GLY A 106 1.36 22.53 7.20
C GLY A 106 0.95 23.51 8.30
N VAL A 107 0.07 23.13 9.21
CA VAL A 107 -0.37 23.92 10.36
C VAL A 107 0.24 23.33 11.63
N LEU A 108 0.83 24.18 12.47
CA LEU A 108 1.32 23.82 13.80
C LEU A 108 0.16 23.75 14.79
N HIS A 109 0.14 22.69 15.60
CA HIS A 109 -0.86 22.48 16.64
C HIS A 109 -0.21 22.27 18.00
N LEU A 110 -0.73 22.94 19.03
CA LEU A 110 -0.30 22.80 20.42
C LEU A 110 -1.28 21.90 21.17
N ILE A 111 -0.77 20.80 21.73
CA ILE A 111 -1.62 19.80 22.38
C ILE A 111 -1.72 20.09 23.88
N ALA A 112 -2.92 20.48 24.32
CA ALA A 112 -3.21 20.77 25.72
C ALA A 112 -3.33 19.47 26.55
N GLY A 113 -2.26 19.11 27.27
CA GLY A 113 -2.30 18.02 28.24
C GLY A 113 -0.92 17.64 28.79
N THR A 114 -0.88 17.18 30.03
CA THR A 114 0.32 16.55 30.60
C THR A 114 0.47 15.14 30.02
N LEU A 115 1.53 14.95 29.23
CA LEU A 115 2.00 13.65 28.76
C LEU A 115 2.20 12.69 29.95
N THR A 116 1.83 11.41 29.80
CA THR A 116 2.00 10.42 30.88
C THR A 116 3.48 10.17 31.20
N PRO A 117 3.83 9.81 32.45
CA PRO A 117 5.21 9.50 32.82
C PRO A 117 5.81 8.42 31.91
N GLY A 118 6.78 8.83 31.08
CA GLY A 118 7.38 8.00 30.01
C GLY A 118 7.27 8.64 28.61
N GLN A 119 6.27 9.49 28.34
CA GLN A 119 6.05 10.13 27.03
C GLN A 119 6.82 11.46 26.82
N HIS A 120 7.83 11.79 27.65
CA HIS A 120 8.53 13.08 27.61
C HIS A 120 9.55 13.23 26.45
N THR A 121 9.16 12.88 25.21
CA THR A 121 9.98 12.96 23.99
C THR A 121 9.41 13.94 22.95
N PRO A 122 9.35 15.27 23.24
CA PRO A 122 8.76 16.25 22.33
C PRO A 122 9.46 16.37 20.97
N ILE A 123 10.76 16.02 20.88
CA ILE A 123 11.50 16.02 19.61
C ILE A 123 11.03 14.84 18.76
N ASP A 124 11.04 13.62 19.29
CA ASP A 124 10.53 12.45 18.55
C ASP A 124 9.05 12.57 18.20
N TYR A 125 8.25 13.25 19.03
CA TYR A 125 6.84 13.51 18.74
C TYR A 125 6.67 14.46 17.55
N PHE A 126 7.30 15.64 17.59
CA PHE A 126 7.21 16.60 16.48
C PHE A 126 7.77 16.02 15.18
N LEU A 127 8.94 15.40 15.21
CA LEU A 127 9.58 14.82 14.02
C LEU A 127 8.74 13.67 13.40
N ARG A 128 8.01 12.89 14.21
CA ARG A 128 7.03 11.91 13.70
C ARG A 128 5.86 12.56 12.98
N SER A 129 5.28 13.63 13.53
CA SER A 129 4.21 14.38 12.84
C SER A 129 4.71 15.05 11.55
N LEU A 130 5.93 15.60 11.56
CA LEU A 130 6.58 16.19 10.39
C LEU A 130 6.83 15.17 9.28
N ALA A 131 7.25 13.96 9.63
CA ALA A 131 7.41 12.85 8.69
C ALA A 131 6.08 12.50 8.01
N GLN A 132 4.98 12.46 8.77
CA GLN A 132 3.63 12.16 8.27
C GLN A 132 3.07 13.29 7.38
N ASP A 133 3.25 14.57 7.76
CA ASP A 133 2.75 15.72 6.99
C ASP A 133 3.53 15.96 5.69
N ARG A 134 4.85 15.85 5.73
CA ARG A 134 5.72 16.34 4.63
C ARG A 134 6.45 15.25 3.84
N GLY A 135 6.44 13.99 4.26
CA GLY A 135 6.94 12.90 3.43
C GLY A 135 8.40 13.11 2.99
N PRO A 136 8.72 12.98 1.69
CA PRO A 136 10.05 13.28 1.14
C PRO A 136 10.53 14.73 1.29
N LYS A 137 9.67 15.66 1.73
CA LYS A 137 10.01 17.07 2.01
C LYS A 137 10.24 17.36 3.51
N ALA A 138 10.12 16.35 4.38
CA ALA A 138 10.58 16.43 5.76
C ALA A 138 12.11 16.38 5.82
N ILE A 139 12.71 17.24 6.64
CA ILE A 139 14.14 17.17 6.97
C ILE A 139 14.27 17.16 8.50
N GLY A 140 15.07 16.24 9.03
CA GLY A 140 15.32 16.12 10.46
C GLY A 140 16.77 16.45 10.80
N VAL A 141 16.99 17.21 11.88
CA VAL A 141 18.33 17.57 12.35
C VAL A 141 18.40 17.37 13.87
N ILE A 142 19.38 16.60 14.34
CA ILE A 142 19.66 16.41 15.77
C ILE A 142 20.99 17.07 16.14
N LEU A 143 20.96 17.96 17.12
CA LEU A 143 22.08 18.75 17.62
C LEU A 143 22.44 18.36 19.07
N SER A 144 23.45 19.03 19.64
CA SER A 144 23.95 18.83 21.00
C SER A 144 22.86 18.58 22.06
N GLY A 145 23.08 17.56 22.88
CA GLY A 145 22.27 17.25 24.05
C GLY A 145 22.63 15.93 24.73
N THR A 146 22.11 15.75 25.95
CA THR A 146 22.36 14.59 26.82
C THR A 146 21.26 13.53 26.78
N ALA A 147 20.13 13.79 26.13
CA ALA A 147 18.99 12.87 26.04
C ALA A 147 19.08 11.94 24.82
N SER A 148 18.41 10.79 24.86
CA SER A 148 18.21 9.88 23.71
C SER A 148 17.05 10.29 22.77
N ASN A 149 16.24 11.27 23.20
CA ASN A 149 15.10 11.86 22.49
C ASN A 149 15.51 12.50 21.15
N GLY A 150 15.04 11.97 20.03
CA GLY A 150 15.31 12.44 18.67
C GLY A 150 15.63 11.35 17.66
N ALA A 151 16.09 10.18 18.12
CA ALA A 151 16.48 9.06 17.25
C ALA A 151 15.29 8.43 16.51
N GLN A 152 14.18 8.16 17.21
CA GLN A 152 12.93 7.63 16.62
C GLN A 152 12.33 8.63 15.62
N GLY A 153 12.46 9.93 15.91
CA GLY A 153 11.99 11.03 15.07
C GLY A 153 12.74 11.14 13.74
N LEU A 154 14.07 11.06 13.78
CA LEU A 154 14.87 10.95 12.55
C LEU A 154 14.55 9.65 11.79
N GLU A 155 14.36 8.53 12.50
CA GLU A 155 14.01 7.26 11.87
C GLU A 155 12.67 7.34 11.13
N ALA A 156 11.65 7.98 11.72
CA ALA A 156 10.38 8.25 11.07
C ALA A 156 10.52 9.17 9.84
N ILE A 157 11.34 10.23 9.91
CA ILE A 157 11.64 11.09 8.74
C ILE A 157 12.34 10.29 7.63
N LYS A 158 13.25 9.39 7.98
CA LYS A 158 13.90 8.47 7.04
C LYS A 158 12.92 7.43 6.49
N ALA A 159 11.93 6.97 7.26
CA ALA A 159 10.82 6.15 6.76
C ALA A 159 9.94 6.90 5.75
N ALA A 160 9.69 8.18 5.97
CA ALA A 160 8.91 9.04 5.10
C ALA A 160 9.63 9.46 3.80
N GLY A 161 10.91 9.08 3.64
CA GLY A 161 11.74 9.46 2.48
C GLY A 161 12.46 10.81 2.63
N GLY A 162 12.36 11.43 3.80
CA GLY A 162 13.07 12.66 4.15
C GLY A 162 14.57 12.48 4.42
N ILE A 163 15.27 13.58 4.64
CA ILE A 163 16.73 13.63 4.82
C ILE A 163 17.07 13.87 6.30
N THR A 164 18.08 13.20 6.84
CA THR A 164 18.42 13.24 8.27
C THR A 164 19.86 13.63 8.55
N PHE A 165 20.05 14.54 9.52
CA PHE A 165 21.34 15.05 9.96
C PHE A 165 21.56 14.81 11.46
N ALA A 166 22.81 14.55 11.83
CA ALA A 166 23.27 14.67 13.21
C ALA A 166 24.50 15.58 13.30
N GLN A 167 24.63 16.28 14.42
CA GLN A 167 25.81 17.07 14.72
C GLN A 167 27.05 16.18 14.92
N ASP A 168 28.17 16.54 14.29
CA ASP A 168 29.46 15.87 14.50
C ASP A 168 29.89 15.92 15.97
N GLU A 169 30.32 14.78 16.50
CA GLU A 169 30.67 14.55 17.90
C GLU A 169 31.71 15.54 18.43
N LYS A 170 32.74 15.88 17.64
CA LYS A 170 33.81 16.81 18.05
C LYS A 170 33.33 18.25 18.14
N SER A 171 32.17 18.55 17.55
CA SER A 171 31.50 19.86 17.62
C SER A 171 30.37 19.91 18.65
N ALA A 172 29.93 18.76 19.17
CA ALA A 172 28.79 18.67 20.08
C ALA A 172 29.25 18.89 21.53
N LYS A 173 28.70 19.93 22.20
CA LYS A 173 28.97 20.21 23.61
C LYS A 173 28.54 19.06 24.53
N PHE A 174 27.48 18.35 24.13
CA PHE A 174 27.05 17.07 24.67
C PHE A 174 26.72 16.14 23.51
N ALA A 175 27.47 15.05 23.36
CA ALA A 175 27.42 14.18 22.19
C ALA A 175 26.33 13.09 22.24
N GLY A 176 25.69 12.87 23.39
CA GLY A 176 24.76 11.74 23.61
C GLY A 176 23.60 11.70 22.61
N MET A 177 22.90 12.82 22.39
CA MET A 177 21.75 12.85 21.46
C MET A 177 22.17 12.58 19.99
N PRO A 178 23.23 13.22 19.44
CA PRO A 178 23.81 12.81 18.16
C PRO A 178 24.28 11.34 18.13
N GLN A 179 24.99 10.85 19.16
CA GLN A 179 25.48 9.47 19.22
C GLN A 179 24.34 8.45 19.17
N CYS A 180 23.24 8.65 19.91
CA CYS A 180 22.06 7.78 19.86
C CYS A 180 21.46 7.70 18.44
N ALA A 181 21.32 8.85 17.76
CA ALA A 181 20.81 8.90 16.39
C ALA A 181 21.77 8.23 15.38
N ILE A 182 23.08 8.41 15.55
CA ILE A 182 24.11 7.78 14.70
C ILE A 182 24.12 6.25 14.91
N ALA A 183 24.06 5.77 16.15
CA ALA A 183 24.04 4.35 16.49
C ALA A 183 22.77 3.64 15.98
N ALA A 184 21.63 4.32 15.96
CA ALA A 184 20.40 3.83 15.33
C ALA A 184 20.53 3.67 13.80
N GLY A 185 21.51 4.32 13.15
CA GLY A 185 21.68 4.32 11.69
C GLY A 185 20.65 5.18 10.94
N CYS A 186 19.81 5.91 11.67
CA CYS A 186 18.75 6.74 11.09
C CYS A 186 19.27 8.06 10.48
N VAL A 187 20.55 8.40 10.67
CA VAL A 187 21.23 9.59 10.11
C VAL A 187 21.73 9.33 8.67
N ASP A 188 21.74 10.34 7.80
CA ASP A 188 22.38 10.31 6.48
C ASP A 188 23.69 11.11 6.44
N LEU A 189 23.75 12.24 7.16
CA LEU A 189 24.89 13.17 7.17
C LEU A 189 25.27 13.57 8.59
N ILE A 190 26.52 13.28 8.97
CA ILE A 190 27.13 13.67 10.25
C ILE A 190 28.06 14.86 9.98
N LEU A 191 27.73 16.04 10.51
CA LEU A 191 28.36 17.30 10.12
C LEU A 191 28.38 18.32 11.28
N PRO A 192 29.37 19.22 11.39
CA PRO A 192 29.29 20.35 12.33
C PRO A 192 28.20 21.36 11.89
N PRO A 193 27.61 22.17 12.80
CA PRO A 193 26.44 23.00 12.49
C PRO A 193 26.60 23.94 11.29
N ARG A 194 27.80 24.51 11.11
CA ARG A 194 28.14 25.35 9.95
C ARG A 194 28.03 24.60 8.61
N ALA A 195 28.41 23.32 8.58
CA ALA A 195 28.31 22.48 7.39
C ALA A 195 26.88 21.98 7.16
N ILE A 196 26.12 21.69 8.24
CA ILE A 196 24.68 21.41 8.14
C ILE A 196 23.95 22.60 7.48
N ALA A 197 24.20 23.84 7.93
CA ALA A 197 23.61 25.03 7.32
C ALA A 197 23.94 25.18 5.82
N SER A 198 25.17 24.84 5.42
CA SER A 198 25.61 24.88 4.02
C SER A 198 24.91 23.81 3.15
N GLU A 199 24.82 22.57 3.62
CA GLU A 199 24.12 21.51 2.90
C GLU A 199 22.60 21.73 2.85
N LEU A 200 21.96 22.19 3.94
CA LEU A 200 20.57 22.62 3.94
C LEU A 200 20.32 23.71 2.87
N SER A 201 21.20 24.71 2.79
CA SER A 201 21.13 25.79 1.80
C SER A 201 21.30 25.32 0.35
N ARG A 202 21.99 24.19 0.12
CA ARG A 202 22.07 23.52 -1.20
C ARG A 202 20.80 22.71 -1.47
N ILE A 203 20.37 21.92 -0.50
CA ILE A 203 19.23 20.98 -0.60
C ILE A 203 17.92 21.72 -0.87
N GLY A 204 17.67 22.85 -0.20
CA GLY A 204 16.50 23.70 -0.46
C GLY A 204 16.44 24.31 -1.87
N ARG A 205 17.57 24.33 -2.60
CA ARG A 205 17.67 24.82 -3.98
C ARG A 205 17.65 23.71 -5.04
N HIS A 206 17.68 22.43 -4.63
CA HIS A 206 17.74 21.29 -5.55
C HIS A 206 16.41 21.13 -6.31
N PRO A 207 16.42 20.98 -7.65
CA PRO A 207 15.19 20.85 -8.46
C PRO A 207 14.14 19.86 -7.91
N HIS A 208 14.59 18.67 -7.48
CA HIS A 208 13.72 17.60 -6.98
C HIS A 208 12.93 17.96 -5.70
N LEU A 209 13.40 18.93 -4.91
CA LEU A 209 12.73 19.40 -3.68
C LEU A 209 12.04 20.76 -3.86
N ALA A 210 12.64 21.67 -4.64
CA ALA A 210 12.24 23.08 -4.73
C ALA A 210 10.93 23.34 -5.49
N HIS A 211 10.46 22.42 -6.34
CA HIS A 211 9.16 22.47 -7.03
C HIS A 211 8.83 23.82 -7.72
N ARG A 212 9.58 24.17 -8.78
CA ARG A 212 9.08 25.14 -9.76
C ARG A 212 7.98 24.50 -10.62
N ARG A 213 7.05 25.33 -11.11
CA ARG A 213 5.63 24.95 -11.25
C ARG A 213 5.24 24.16 -12.50
N ASN A 214 6.15 23.95 -13.46
CA ASN A 214 5.79 23.54 -14.83
C ASN A 214 6.49 22.26 -15.36
N ASP A 215 7.51 21.73 -14.70
CA ASP A 215 8.24 20.57 -15.24
C ASP A 215 7.47 19.27 -14.98
N THR A 216 7.21 18.51 -16.04
CA THR A 216 6.60 17.18 -15.94
C THR A 216 7.51 16.26 -15.12
N PRO A 217 6.98 15.45 -14.18
CA PRO A 217 7.81 14.59 -13.35
C PRO A 217 8.52 13.55 -14.22
N ASP A 218 9.84 13.72 -14.39
CA ASP A 218 10.70 13.04 -15.37
C ASP A 218 10.66 11.49 -15.31
N GLY A 219 10.20 10.92 -14.18
CA GLY A 219 9.91 9.49 -14.02
C GLY A 219 8.75 8.95 -14.89
N PHE A 220 7.92 9.82 -15.48
CA PHE A 220 6.85 9.46 -16.43
C PHE A 220 7.23 9.70 -17.90
N SER A 221 8.42 10.24 -18.17
CA SER A 221 9.00 10.20 -19.52
C SER A 221 9.35 8.74 -19.88
N PRO A 222 9.14 8.29 -21.14
CA PRO A 222 9.61 6.97 -21.58
C PRO A 222 11.12 6.75 -21.37
N HIS A 223 11.92 7.82 -21.37
CA HIS A 223 13.33 7.77 -21.02
C HIS A 223 13.55 7.52 -19.51
N GLY A 224 12.82 8.20 -18.64
CA GLY A 224 12.91 8.01 -17.18
C GLY A 224 12.51 6.60 -16.75
N ALA A 225 11.44 6.06 -17.32
CA ALA A 225 11.00 4.69 -17.09
C ALA A 225 12.09 3.65 -17.47
N ASN A 226 12.81 3.87 -18.58
CA ASN A 226 13.91 3.01 -18.99
C ASN A 226 15.13 3.11 -18.05
N GLN A 227 15.45 4.30 -17.50
CA GLN A 227 16.52 4.42 -16.50
C GLN A 227 16.15 3.75 -15.17
N LEU A 228 14.89 3.86 -14.70
CA LEU A 228 14.42 3.14 -13.51
C LEU A 228 14.52 1.62 -13.68
N ARG A 229 14.15 1.09 -14.86
CA ARG A 229 14.33 -0.34 -15.18
C ARG A 229 15.79 -0.78 -15.12
N LYS A 230 16.75 0.07 -15.53
CA LYS A 230 18.19 -0.21 -15.32
C LYS A 230 18.56 -0.27 -13.84
N ILE A 231 18.08 0.67 -13.02
CA ILE A 231 18.33 0.67 -11.57
C ILE A 231 17.82 -0.63 -10.94
N PHE A 232 16.61 -1.08 -11.30
CA PHE A 232 16.06 -2.33 -10.79
C PHE A 232 16.87 -3.56 -11.26
N LEU A 233 17.38 -3.56 -12.50
CA LEU A 233 18.26 -4.61 -13.00
C LEU A 233 19.61 -4.66 -12.26
N LEU A 234 20.23 -3.51 -11.99
CA LEU A 234 21.48 -3.42 -11.22
C LEU A 234 21.28 -3.92 -9.77
N LEU A 235 20.20 -3.49 -9.11
CA LEU A 235 19.83 -3.98 -7.79
C LEU A 235 19.55 -5.49 -7.79
N ARG A 236 18.81 -6.00 -8.79
CA ARG A 236 18.50 -7.44 -8.92
C ARG A 236 19.75 -8.27 -9.11
N ASN A 237 20.69 -7.82 -9.94
CA ASN A 237 21.96 -8.51 -10.17
C ASN A 237 22.85 -8.52 -8.91
N ALA A 238 22.84 -7.45 -8.11
CA ALA A 238 23.65 -7.37 -6.89
C ALA A 238 23.03 -8.07 -5.66
N THR A 239 21.70 -8.23 -5.59
CA THR A 239 20.99 -8.62 -4.35
C THR A 239 20.06 -9.82 -4.48
N GLY A 240 19.65 -10.19 -5.70
CA GLY A 240 18.63 -11.21 -6.00
C GLY A 240 17.17 -10.74 -5.84
N VAL A 241 16.96 -9.53 -5.30
CA VAL A 241 15.63 -8.94 -5.06
C VAL A 241 15.12 -8.28 -6.34
N ASP A 242 13.82 -8.42 -6.62
CA ASP A 242 13.20 -7.79 -7.79
C ASP A 242 12.25 -6.68 -7.33
N PHE A 243 12.62 -5.44 -7.65
CA PHE A 243 11.86 -4.24 -7.28
C PHE A 243 10.85 -3.81 -8.35
N THR A 244 10.68 -4.60 -9.42
CA THR A 244 9.68 -4.33 -10.48
C THR A 244 8.24 -4.40 -9.96
N TYR A 245 8.01 -5.06 -8.82
CA TYR A 245 6.69 -5.32 -8.21
C TYR A 245 6.40 -4.45 -6.97
N TYR A 246 7.26 -3.48 -6.69
CA TYR A 246 7.19 -2.55 -5.57
C TYR A 246 6.65 -1.19 -6.04
N GLU A 247 5.93 -0.47 -5.16
CA GLU A 247 5.22 0.76 -5.51
C GLU A 247 6.15 1.82 -6.17
N PRO A 248 5.97 2.16 -7.46
CA PRO A 248 6.96 2.92 -8.21
C PRO A 248 7.22 4.35 -7.71
N ARG A 249 6.23 5.04 -7.14
CA ARG A 249 6.39 6.43 -6.68
C ARG A 249 7.31 6.49 -5.46
N THR A 250 7.13 5.56 -4.52
CA THR A 250 7.96 5.39 -3.32
C THR A 250 9.41 5.12 -3.71
N LEU A 251 9.65 4.19 -4.64
CA LEU A 251 11.00 3.91 -5.15
C LEU A 251 11.61 5.10 -5.91
N GLN A 252 10.82 5.84 -6.71
CA GLN A 252 11.29 7.07 -7.35
C GLN A 252 11.72 8.14 -6.34
N TRP A 253 11.02 8.29 -5.22
CA TRP A 253 11.44 9.21 -4.15
C TRP A 253 12.73 8.75 -3.47
N ARG A 254 12.93 7.45 -3.25
CA ARG A 254 14.20 6.90 -2.74
C ARG A 254 15.37 7.16 -3.70
N VAL A 255 15.19 6.93 -5.00
CA VAL A 255 16.20 7.26 -6.02
C VAL A 255 16.54 8.76 -5.99
N ARG A 256 15.54 9.65 -6.01
CA ARG A 256 15.76 11.12 -5.91
C ARG A 256 16.47 11.53 -4.63
N ARG A 257 16.12 10.93 -3.48
CA ARG A 257 16.77 11.16 -2.18
C ARG A 257 18.26 10.81 -2.23
N ARG A 258 18.62 9.64 -2.81
CA ARG A 258 20.02 9.27 -3.04
C ARG A 258 20.74 10.22 -3.99
N MET A 259 20.09 10.66 -5.07
CA MET A 259 20.63 11.68 -5.99
C MET A 259 20.95 13.00 -5.26
N VAL A 260 20.05 13.50 -4.41
CA VAL A 260 20.23 14.71 -3.61
C VAL A 260 21.42 14.60 -2.63
N LEU A 261 21.61 13.43 -2.02
CA LEU A 261 22.75 13.10 -1.16
C LEU A 261 24.07 12.96 -1.94
N ARG A 262 24.01 12.47 -3.19
CA ARG A 262 25.17 12.33 -4.10
C ARG A 262 25.47 13.55 -4.97
N LYS A 263 24.65 14.60 -4.87
CA LYS A 263 24.80 15.88 -5.59
C LYS A 263 24.70 15.70 -7.12
N LEU A 264 23.79 14.83 -7.56
CA LEU A 264 23.50 14.57 -8.98
C LEU A 264 22.09 15.08 -9.31
N ASP A 265 21.94 15.76 -10.43
CA ASP A 265 20.64 16.30 -10.85
C ASP A 265 19.91 15.36 -11.83
N LEU A 266 20.63 14.65 -12.70
CA LEU A 266 20.03 13.81 -13.75
C LEU A 266 20.05 12.32 -13.40
N LEU A 267 18.92 11.64 -13.64
CA LEU A 267 18.75 10.21 -13.35
C LEU A 267 19.77 9.33 -14.10
N LYS A 268 20.17 9.74 -15.32
CA LYS A 268 21.20 9.06 -16.13
C LYS A 268 22.58 9.06 -15.46
N GLU A 269 22.94 10.14 -14.76
CA GLU A 269 24.22 10.25 -14.04
C GLU A 269 24.24 9.28 -12.86
N TYR A 270 23.12 9.16 -12.15
CA TYR A 270 23.00 8.23 -11.03
C TYR A 270 23.05 6.76 -11.47
N VAL A 271 22.51 6.42 -12.64
CA VAL A 271 22.68 5.07 -13.23
C VAL A 271 24.17 4.78 -13.50
N ALA A 272 24.91 5.70 -14.12
CA ALA A 272 26.35 5.52 -14.34
C ALA A 272 27.16 5.46 -13.04
N PHE A 273 26.73 6.17 -11.99
CA PHE A 273 27.32 6.10 -10.66
C PHE A 273 27.03 4.76 -9.94
N LEU A 274 25.84 4.17 -10.13
CA LEU A 274 25.51 2.82 -9.66
C LEU A 274 26.32 1.75 -10.40
N GLU A 275 26.47 1.88 -11.73
CA GLU A 275 27.28 0.98 -12.57
C GLU A 275 28.76 0.96 -12.15
N SER A 276 29.27 2.05 -11.55
CA SER A 276 30.68 2.20 -11.10
C SER A 276 30.90 2.08 -9.59
N SER A 277 29.84 2.02 -8.76
CA SER A 277 29.95 2.03 -7.29
C SER A 277 29.06 0.96 -6.63
N PRO A 278 29.58 -0.26 -6.39
CA PRO A 278 28.86 -1.31 -5.67
C PRO A 278 28.39 -0.88 -4.26
N ARG A 279 29.16 0.00 -3.60
CA ARG A 279 28.79 0.59 -2.30
C ARG A 279 27.54 1.49 -2.41
N GLU A 280 27.31 2.14 -3.55
CA GLU A 280 26.07 2.90 -3.76
C GLU A 280 24.89 1.98 -4.10
N VAL A 281 25.12 0.90 -4.84
CA VAL A 281 24.06 -0.11 -5.10
C VAL A 281 23.57 -0.71 -3.78
N GLU A 282 24.47 -1.04 -2.85
CA GLU A 282 24.08 -1.51 -1.53
C GLU A 282 23.40 -0.40 -0.68
N ALA A 283 23.89 0.84 -0.73
CA ALA A 283 23.27 1.95 -0.02
C ALA A 283 21.86 2.31 -0.54
N LEU A 284 21.62 2.15 -1.85
CA LEU A 284 20.30 2.29 -2.47
C LEU A 284 19.38 1.13 -2.08
N PHE A 285 19.88 -0.11 -2.06
CA PHE A 285 19.13 -1.27 -1.58
C PHE A 285 18.66 -1.10 -0.13
N ARG A 286 19.54 -0.61 0.75
CA ARG A 286 19.22 -0.27 2.15
C ARG A 286 18.28 0.93 2.32
N ASP A 287 18.05 1.74 1.29
CA ASP A 287 17.09 2.87 1.28
C ASP A 287 15.74 2.47 0.64
N PHE A 288 15.74 1.46 -0.24
CA PHE A 288 14.54 0.84 -0.80
C PHE A 288 13.80 -0.02 0.23
N LEU A 289 14.54 -0.74 1.08
CA LEU A 289 13.97 -1.49 2.20
C LEU A 289 13.81 -0.55 3.41
N ILE A 290 12.56 -0.28 3.80
CA ILE A 290 12.27 0.53 5.00
C ILE A 290 12.28 -0.39 6.22
N HIS A 291 13.33 -0.25 7.04
CA HIS A 291 13.58 -1.13 8.18
C HIS A 291 12.90 -0.69 9.49
N VAL A 292 12.14 0.40 9.47
CA VAL A 292 11.63 1.06 10.69
C VAL A 292 10.60 0.19 11.41
N THR A 293 10.94 -0.17 12.64
CA THR A 293 10.31 -1.16 13.52
C THR A 293 10.47 -0.70 14.98
N GLY A 294 9.87 -1.40 15.93
CA GLY A 294 9.97 -1.05 17.35
C GLY A 294 9.24 -2.06 18.24
N PHE A 295 9.57 -2.07 19.52
CA PHE A 295 8.95 -2.98 20.48
C PHE A 295 7.49 -2.62 20.73
N PHE A 296 6.61 -3.61 20.67
CA PHE A 296 5.16 -3.49 20.84
C PHE A 296 4.50 -2.41 19.95
N ARG A 297 5.04 -2.19 18.73
CA ARG A 297 4.54 -1.20 17.75
C ARG A 297 3.03 -1.27 17.58
N ASP A 298 2.34 -0.15 17.83
CA ASP A 298 0.90 -0.05 18.06
C ASP A 298 0.46 -0.89 19.28
N PRO A 299 0.72 -0.44 20.53
CA PRO A 299 0.53 -1.28 21.72
C PRO A 299 -0.89 -1.82 21.91
N GLU A 300 -1.91 -1.09 21.49
CA GLU A 300 -3.31 -1.54 21.51
C GLU A 300 -3.53 -2.82 20.68
N ALA A 301 -2.80 -2.98 19.58
CA ALA A 301 -2.90 -4.14 18.70
C ALA A 301 -2.20 -5.37 19.32
N PHE A 302 -1.12 -5.17 20.08
CA PHE A 302 -0.50 -6.24 20.88
C PHE A 302 -1.38 -6.66 22.06
N LEU A 303 -2.12 -5.73 22.69
CA LEU A 303 -3.10 -6.07 23.74
C LEU A 303 -4.31 -6.88 23.22
N ALA A 304 -4.60 -6.81 21.92
CA ALA A 304 -5.62 -7.63 21.27
C ALA A 304 -5.20 -9.12 21.12
N LEU A 305 -3.90 -9.44 21.13
CA LEU A 305 -3.42 -10.81 20.93
C LEU A 305 -3.73 -11.73 22.14
N PRO A 306 -3.37 -11.41 23.41
CA PRO A 306 -3.77 -12.20 24.58
C PRO A 306 -5.28 -12.29 24.81
N THR A 307 -6.04 -11.28 24.37
CA THR A 307 -7.48 -11.20 24.65
C THR A 307 -8.35 -11.87 23.59
N LYS A 308 -7.91 -11.93 22.32
CA LYS A 308 -8.72 -12.44 21.20
C LYS A 308 -8.12 -13.64 20.46
N VAL A 309 -6.78 -13.74 20.40
CA VAL A 309 -6.09 -14.68 19.51
C VAL A 309 -5.47 -15.85 20.29
N PHE A 310 -4.61 -15.57 21.27
CA PHE A 310 -3.90 -16.63 22.02
C PHE A 310 -4.85 -17.63 22.74
N PRO A 311 -5.99 -17.22 23.33
CA PRO A 311 -6.96 -18.16 23.91
C PRO A 311 -7.53 -19.13 22.87
N GLN A 312 -7.79 -18.66 21.64
CA GLN A 312 -8.34 -19.50 20.57
C GLN A 312 -7.30 -20.44 19.95
N ILE A 313 -6.02 -20.04 19.95
CA ILE A 313 -4.89 -20.90 19.56
C ILE A 313 -4.66 -22.02 20.59
N MET A 314 -4.88 -21.75 21.88
CA MET A 314 -4.74 -22.74 22.97
C MET A 314 -5.95 -23.64 23.19
N ALA A 315 -7.16 -23.21 22.80
CA ALA A 315 -8.36 -24.01 22.94
C ALA A 315 -8.22 -25.41 22.30
N ASN A 316 -8.45 -26.45 23.11
CA ASN A 316 -8.44 -27.87 22.72
C ASN A 316 -7.11 -28.41 22.14
N ARG A 317 -5.97 -27.75 22.39
CA ARG A 317 -4.64 -28.22 21.95
C ARG A 317 -4.04 -29.24 22.93
N LYS A 318 -3.34 -30.27 22.43
CA LYS A 318 -2.61 -31.21 23.30
C LYS A 318 -1.30 -30.59 23.82
N PRO A 319 -0.79 -30.97 25.01
CA PRO A 319 0.46 -30.43 25.57
C PRO A 319 1.73 -30.62 24.72
N GLN A 320 1.69 -31.46 23.69
CA GLN A 320 2.83 -31.75 22.80
C GLN A 320 2.73 -31.08 21.42
N ASP A 321 1.57 -30.52 21.03
CA ASP A 321 1.34 -29.99 19.67
C ASP A 321 1.96 -28.58 19.50
N PRO A 322 3.07 -28.39 18.76
CA PRO A 322 3.78 -27.12 18.75
C PRO A 322 2.93 -25.92 18.30
N VAL A 323 3.15 -24.78 18.97
CA VAL A 323 2.64 -23.47 18.57
C VAL A 323 3.60 -22.88 17.56
N ARG A 324 3.14 -22.67 16.33
CA ARG A 324 3.95 -22.09 15.25
C ARG A 324 3.47 -20.69 14.93
N ILE A 325 4.35 -19.72 15.03
CA ILE A 325 4.09 -18.31 14.66
C ILE A 325 5.06 -17.94 13.54
N TRP A 326 4.61 -17.16 12.56
CA TRP A 326 5.48 -16.64 11.50
C TRP A 326 5.39 -15.12 11.41
N VAL A 327 6.55 -14.47 11.40
CA VAL A 327 6.77 -13.01 11.34
C VAL A 327 7.53 -12.67 10.04
N PRO A 328 6.86 -12.65 8.86
CA PRO A 328 7.45 -12.17 7.62
C PRO A 328 7.62 -10.63 7.64
N GLY A 329 8.81 -10.16 7.28
CA GLY A 329 9.20 -8.75 7.37
C GLY A 329 9.69 -8.34 8.76
N CYS A 330 10.36 -9.24 9.49
CA CYS A 330 10.72 -9.00 10.90
C CYS A 330 11.75 -7.90 11.15
N SER A 331 12.39 -7.34 10.11
CA SER A 331 13.47 -6.36 10.18
C SER A 331 14.53 -6.74 11.24
N THR A 332 14.78 -5.90 12.24
CA THR A 332 15.77 -6.11 13.31
C THR A 332 15.26 -6.92 14.52
N GLY A 333 14.10 -7.58 14.40
CA GLY A 333 13.62 -8.64 15.30
C GLY A 333 12.64 -8.22 16.41
N GLU A 334 12.40 -6.92 16.58
CA GLU A 334 11.61 -6.33 17.67
C GLU A 334 10.15 -6.82 17.66
N GLU A 335 9.53 -7.01 16.49
CA GLU A 335 8.16 -7.57 16.41
C GLU A 335 8.14 -9.05 16.86
N ALA A 336 9.11 -9.86 16.43
CA ALA A 336 9.19 -11.27 16.81
C ALA A 336 9.39 -11.44 18.33
N TYR A 337 10.26 -10.63 18.92
CA TYR A 337 10.45 -10.59 20.37
C TYR A 337 9.25 -10.00 21.13
N SER A 338 8.54 -9.02 20.56
CA SER A 338 7.31 -8.50 21.15
C SER A 338 6.21 -9.56 21.22
N VAL A 339 6.04 -10.35 20.15
CA VAL A 339 5.10 -11.48 20.15
C VAL A 339 5.53 -12.57 21.13
N ALA A 340 6.83 -12.91 21.19
CA ALA A 340 7.36 -13.87 22.15
C ALA A 340 7.07 -13.46 23.60
N ILE A 341 7.34 -12.19 23.96
CA ILE A 341 7.10 -11.64 25.30
C ILE A 341 5.60 -11.64 25.61
N SER A 342 4.74 -11.14 24.73
CA SER A 342 3.29 -11.14 24.97
C SER A 342 2.68 -12.55 25.08
N PHE A 343 3.24 -13.54 24.39
CA PHE A 343 2.82 -14.94 24.53
C PHE A 343 3.26 -15.54 25.88
N LEU A 344 4.49 -15.26 26.33
CA LEU A 344 4.98 -15.67 27.65
C LEU A 344 4.23 -15.00 28.81
N GLU A 345 3.85 -13.72 28.66
CA GLU A 345 3.02 -13.00 29.63
C GLU A 345 1.62 -13.63 29.75
N PHE A 346 0.98 -13.92 28.61
CA PHE A 346 -0.30 -14.63 28.55
C PHE A 346 -0.21 -16.02 29.21
N LEU A 347 0.84 -16.80 28.93
CA LEU A 347 1.03 -18.11 29.56
C LEU A 347 1.19 -18.01 31.08
N ARG A 348 2.01 -17.07 31.59
CA ARG A 348 2.15 -16.86 33.06
C ARG A 348 0.83 -16.50 33.72
N GLN A 349 -0.01 -15.68 33.07
CA GLN A 349 -1.34 -15.33 33.56
C GLN A 349 -2.30 -16.55 33.57
N ALA A 350 -2.11 -17.49 32.64
CA ALA A 350 -2.93 -18.71 32.54
C ALA A 350 -2.46 -19.85 33.46
N THR A 351 -1.16 -19.95 33.80
CA THR A 351 -0.59 -21.07 34.58
C THR A 351 -0.11 -20.72 35.99
N GLY A 352 0.01 -19.43 36.32
CA GLY A 352 0.31 -18.93 37.68
C GLY A 352 1.75 -19.09 38.16
N ASN A 353 2.64 -19.78 37.43
CA ASN A 353 4.01 -20.06 37.85
C ASN A 353 5.08 -19.22 37.11
N PRO A 354 6.22 -18.89 37.76
CA PRO A 354 7.35 -18.23 37.13
C PRO A 354 8.16 -19.19 36.21
N PRO A 355 8.89 -18.67 35.21
CA PRO A 355 9.37 -19.44 34.07
C PRO A 355 10.75 -20.10 34.28
N SER A 356 11.02 -20.68 35.45
CA SER A 356 12.30 -21.37 35.70
C SER A 356 12.37 -22.75 35.03
N ASN A 357 11.25 -23.48 34.97
CA ASN A 357 11.17 -24.81 34.35
C ASN A 357 10.25 -24.80 33.11
N ILE A 358 10.84 -24.79 31.91
CA ILE A 358 10.11 -24.83 30.63
C ILE A 358 9.79 -26.29 30.19
N GLN A 359 10.35 -27.29 30.87
CA GLN A 359 10.34 -28.73 30.53
C GLN A 359 8.97 -29.45 30.57
N GLY A 360 7.84 -28.73 30.71
CA GLY A 360 6.50 -29.31 30.81
C GLY A 360 5.42 -28.62 29.97
N HIS A 361 5.80 -27.74 29.03
CA HIS A 361 4.85 -26.93 28.26
C HIS A 361 5.00 -27.09 26.74
N THR A 362 3.90 -26.82 26.04
CA THR A 362 3.76 -26.90 24.59
C THR A 362 4.90 -26.17 23.87
N PRO A 363 5.67 -26.83 22.99
CA PRO A 363 6.82 -26.20 22.34
C PRO A 363 6.40 -25.05 21.43
N ILE A 364 7.04 -23.88 21.58
CA ILE A 364 6.74 -22.65 20.83
C ILE A 364 7.86 -22.38 19.83
N GLN A 365 7.50 -22.17 18.56
CA GLN A 365 8.43 -21.86 17.48
C GLN A 365 7.96 -20.60 16.75
N ILE A 366 8.74 -19.52 16.86
CA ILE A 366 8.50 -18.24 16.19
C ILE A 366 9.48 -18.13 15.03
N PHE A 367 9.02 -18.41 13.82
CA PHE A 367 9.79 -18.21 12.59
C PHE A 367 9.78 -16.72 12.25
N ALA A 368 10.94 -16.07 12.25
CA ALA A 368 11.05 -14.65 11.96
C ALA A 368 11.90 -14.47 10.71
N THR A 369 11.35 -13.84 9.67
CA THR A 369 12.03 -13.80 8.36
C THR A 369 12.02 -12.43 7.70
N ASP A 370 13.13 -12.12 7.04
CA ASP A 370 13.34 -10.88 6.30
C ASP A 370 14.21 -11.12 5.07
N ILE A 371 14.17 -10.22 4.09
CA ILE A 371 14.95 -10.30 2.86
C ILE A 371 16.38 -9.74 3.06
N ALA A 372 16.57 -8.86 4.05
CA ALA A 372 17.82 -8.23 4.40
C ALA A 372 18.64 -9.07 5.40
N ARG A 373 19.81 -9.54 4.97
CA ARG A 373 20.73 -10.33 5.79
C ARG A 373 21.17 -9.59 7.06
N TRP A 374 21.52 -8.31 6.95
CA TRP A 374 22.03 -7.52 8.09
C TRP A 374 21.00 -7.31 9.21
N SER A 375 19.71 -7.25 8.85
CA SER A 375 18.60 -7.10 9.80
C SER A 375 18.40 -8.40 10.58
N ILE A 376 18.44 -9.55 9.89
CA ILE A 376 18.49 -10.89 10.50
C ILE A 376 19.71 -11.10 11.38
N GLU A 377 20.88 -10.57 11.01
CA GLU A 377 22.11 -10.66 11.82
C GLU A 377 21.98 -9.83 13.12
N LYS A 378 21.46 -8.60 13.05
CA LYS A 378 21.11 -7.80 14.25
C LYS A 378 20.06 -8.51 15.12
N ALA A 379 19.00 -9.04 14.51
CA ALA A 379 17.93 -9.73 15.22
C ALA A 379 18.46 -10.94 16.01
N ARG A 380 19.32 -11.77 15.40
CA ARG A 380 19.97 -12.92 16.06
C ARG A 380 20.84 -12.54 17.25
N LEU A 381 21.51 -11.38 17.22
CA LEU A 381 22.29 -10.88 18.35
C LEU A 381 21.39 -10.42 19.51
N GLY A 382 20.17 -9.96 19.20
CA GLY A 382 19.18 -9.48 20.18
C GLY A 382 19.68 -8.31 21.03
N LEU A 383 20.65 -7.53 20.53
CA LEU A 383 21.27 -6.38 21.21
C LEU A 383 20.63 -5.08 20.72
N TYR A 384 20.10 -4.30 21.66
CA TYR A 384 19.37 -3.05 21.41
C TYR A 384 19.87 -1.90 22.30
N PRO A 385 19.85 -0.65 21.81
CA PRO A 385 20.31 0.51 22.58
C PRO A 385 19.40 0.80 23.79
N GLU A 386 19.90 1.56 24.77
CA GLU A 386 19.11 1.96 25.96
C GLU A 386 17.80 2.70 25.64
N SER A 387 17.68 3.29 24.45
CA SER A 387 16.46 3.99 24.01
C SER A 387 15.20 3.10 23.95
N ILE A 388 15.32 1.77 23.91
CA ILE A 388 14.15 0.89 23.99
C ILE A 388 13.38 1.01 25.31
N ALA A 389 13.97 1.63 26.34
CA ALA A 389 13.28 1.94 27.59
C ALA A 389 12.16 2.98 27.46
N ALA A 390 12.01 3.63 26.29
CA ALA A 390 10.83 4.43 25.95
C ALA A 390 9.68 3.61 25.33
N GLU A 391 9.92 2.35 24.93
CA GLU A 391 8.97 1.46 24.25
C GLU A 391 8.58 0.24 25.12
N VAL A 392 9.51 -0.22 25.95
CA VAL A 392 9.38 -1.42 26.81
C VAL A 392 9.22 -0.99 28.27
N SER A 393 8.20 -1.51 28.96
CA SER A 393 7.95 -1.14 30.36
C SER A 393 9.08 -1.61 31.31
N PRO A 394 9.27 -0.95 32.47
CA PRO A 394 10.34 -1.31 33.41
C PRO A 394 10.28 -2.77 33.88
N GLU A 395 9.07 -3.32 34.04
CA GLU A 395 8.83 -4.71 34.43
C GLU A 395 9.27 -5.67 33.32
N ARG A 396 8.95 -5.34 32.07
CA ARG A 396 9.37 -6.12 30.90
C ARG A 396 10.89 -6.07 30.70
N LEU A 397 11.51 -4.90 30.81
CA LEU A 397 12.97 -4.75 30.79
C LEU A 397 13.64 -5.63 31.85
N LYS A 398 13.19 -5.53 33.11
CA LYS A 398 13.74 -6.30 34.24
C LYS A 398 13.55 -7.82 34.09
N THR A 399 12.54 -8.27 33.35
CA THR A 399 12.13 -9.69 33.30
C THR A 399 12.54 -10.42 32.01
N PHE A 400 12.69 -9.71 30.89
CA PHE A 400 12.96 -10.30 29.58
C PHE A 400 14.24 -9.80 28.91
N PHE A 401 14.96 -8.86 29.52
CA PHE A 401 16.22 -8.32 29.00
C PHE A 401 17.32 -8.39 30.06
N VAL A 402 18.57 -8.45 29.60
CA VAL A 402 19.79 -8.35 30.40
C VAL A 402 20.46 -7.03 30.05
N LYS A 403 20.82 -6.21 31.05
CA LYS A 403 21.57 -4.97 30.80
C LYS A 403 23.04 -5.29 30.52
N THR A 404 23.62 -4.58 29.56
CA THR A 404 25.01 -4.69 29.09
C THR A 404 25.61 -3.30 28.90
N ASP A 405 26.92 -3.18 28.75
CA ASP A 405 27.62 -1.88 28.66
C ASP A 405 27.24 -1.05 27.42
N GLY A 406 26.57 -1.66 26.43
CA GLY A 406 26.04 -0.98 25.23
C GLY A 406 24.51 -0.87 25.16
N GLY A 407 23.76 -1.30 26.18
CA GLY A 407 22.30 -1.25 26.19
C GLY A 407 21.65 -2.51 26.79
N TYR A 408 20.61 -3.02 26.13
CA TYR A 408 19.83 -4.18 26.57
C TYR A 408 19.95 -5.34 25.57
N GLN A 409 20.21 -6.55 26.08
CA GLN A 409 20.13 -7.77 25.29
C GLN A 409 18.87 -8.56 25.65
N VAL A 410 18.11 -9.04 24.66
CA VAL A 410 16.97 -9.96 24.89
C VAL A 410 17.47 -11.25 25.55
N SER A 411 16.80 -11.71 26.61
CA SER A 411 17.21 -12.85 27.41
C SER A 411 17.17 -14.17 26.63
N LYS A 412 18.10 -15.08 26.93
CA LYS A 412 18.27 -16.35 26.20
C LYS A 412 16.95 -17.13 25.99
N PRO A 413 16.07 -17.35 26.99
CA PRO A 413 14.83 -18.10 26.79
C PRO A 413 13.89 -17.50 25.74
N VAL A 414 13.86 -16.17 25.59
CA VAL A 414 13.04 -15.49 24.55
C VAL A 414 13.70 -15.63 23.18
N ARG A 415 15.05 -15.63 23.12
CA ARG A 415 15.80 -15.82 21.86
C ARG A 415 15.70 -17.25 21.34
N ASP A 416 15.77 -18.25 22.21
CA ASP A 416 15.73 -19.66 21.83
C ASP A 416 14.36 -20.09 21.24
N MET A 417 13.29 -19.32 21.49
CA MET A 417 11.98 -19.45 20.84
C MET A 417 11.94 -18.90 19.40
N CYS A 418 12.91 -18.08 18.99
CA CYS A 418 12.86 -17.26 17.77
C CYS A 418 13.87 -17.73 16.70
N VAL A 419 13.37 -18.36 15.65
CA VAL A 419 14.16 -18.89 14.53
C VAL A 419 14.24 -17.83 13.42
N PHE A 420 15.34 -17.07 13.40
CA PHE A 420 15.59 -16.01 12.40
C PHE A 420 16.22 -16.55 11.11
N ALA A 421 15.57 -16.37 9.96
CA ALA A 421 16.07 -16.80 8.65
C ALA A 421 15.87 -15.75 7.54
N ARG A 422 16.72 -15.78 6.50
CA ARG A 422 16.53 -14.94 5.31
C ARG A 422 15.46 -15.57 4.40
N GLN A 423 14.45 -14.81 3.99
CA GLN A 423 13.38 -15.27 3.10
C GLN A 423 12.82 -14.10 2.26
N ASN A 424 12.46 -14.38 1.02
CA ASN A 424 11.64 -13.52 0.18
C ASN A 424 10.23 -14.11 0.04
N VAL A 425 9.25 -13.51 0.73
CA VAL A 425 7.84 -13.95 0.75
C VAL A 425 7.16 -14.04 -0.63
N THR A 426 7.74 -13.43 -1.67
CA THR A 426 7.20 -13.45 -3.06
C THR A 426 7.77 -14.57 -3.94
N LYS A 427 8.83 -15.27 -3.48
CA LYS A 427 9.57 -16.28 -4.26
C LYS A 427 9.81 -17.59 -3.50
N ASP A 428 10.13 -17.51 -2.21
CA ASP A 428 10.54 -18.67 -1.41
C ASP A 428 9.31 -19.37 -0.82
N ALA A 429 9.43 -20.68 -0.56
CA ALA A 429 8.33 -21.47 0.01
C ALA A 429 7.92 -20.94 1.40
N PRO A 430 6.61 -20.87 1.72
CA PRO A 430 6.13 -20.48 3.05
C PRO A 430 6.31 -21.59 4.07
N PHE A 431 6.28 -21.24 5.36
CA PHE A 431 6.18 -22.22 6.43
C PHE A 431 4.76 -22.80 6.48
N SER A 432 4.61 -24.12 6.45
CA SER A 432 3.31 -24.80 6.48
C SER A 432 2.86 -25.12 7.90
N GLY A 433 1.56 -24.98 8.17
CA GLY A 433 0.96 -25.35 9.46
C GLY A 433 1.23 -24.33 10.56
N VAL A 434 1.14 -23.04 10.23
CA VAL A 434 1.31 -21.92 11.17
C VAL A 434 -0.02 -21.62 11.89
N ASP A 435 0.04 -21.28 13.17
CA ASP A 435 -1.13 -20.90 13.99
C ASP A 435 -1.46 -19.39 13.90
N LEU A 436 -0.42 -18.54 13.85
CA LEU A 436 -0.52 -17.09 13.71
C LEU A 436 0.55 -16.56 12.73
N ILE A 437 0.13 -15.75 11.76
CA ILE A 437 1.00 -14.90 10.95
C ILE A 437 0.83 -13.46 11.40
N THR A 438 1.92 -12.75 11.65
CA THR A 438 1.92 -11.29 11.80
C THR A 438 2.78 -10.68 10.70
N CYS A 439 2.15 -9.93 9.79
CA CYS A 439 2.77 -9.36 8.60
C CYS A 439 2.43 -7.87 8.56
N ARG A 440 3.23 -7.06 9.24
CA ARG A 440 2.87 -5.67 9.56
C ARG A 440 3.79 -4.68 8.82
N ASN A 441 3.18 -3.72 8.15
CA ASN A 441 3.82 -2.69 7.34
C ASN A 441 4.65 -3.21 6.13
N LEU A 442 4.60 -4.51 5.82
CA LEU A 442 5.30 -5.12 4.68
C LEU A 442 4.50 -5.06 3.38
N LEU A 443 3.17 -5.22 3.45
CA LEU A 443 2.29 -5.22 2.27
C LEU A 443 2.21 -3.82 1.65
N ALA A 444 2.38 -2.78 2.46
CA ALA A 444 2.43 -1.37 2.04
C ALA A 444 3.48 -1.06 0.95
N TYR A 445 4.50 -1.91 0.75
CA TYR A 445 5.52 -1.73 -0.30
C TYR A 445 5.17 -2.38 -1.64
N LEU A 446 4.22 -3.32 -1.66
CA LEU A 446 3.86 -4.11 -2.82
C LEU A 446 2.68 -3.49 -3.57
N GLU A 447 2.64 -3.65 -4.89
CA GLU A 447 1.45 -3.29 -5.67
C GLU A 447 0.25 -4.21 -5.33
N PRO A 448 -1.02 -3.77 -5.49
CA PRO A 448 -2.21 -4.50 -4.99
C PRO A 448 -2.34 -5.95 -5.47
N GLU A 449 -1.86 -6.26 -6.68
CA GLU A 449 -1.80 -7.62 -7.23
C GLU A 449 -0.87 -8.53 -6.40
N TRP A 450 0.28 -8.00 -5.98
CA TRP A 450 1.26 -8.71 -5.18
C TRP A 450 0.88 -8.78 -3.70
N GLN A 451 0.19 -7.77 -3.17
CA GLN A 451 -0.48 -7.88 -1.86
C GLN A 451 -1.46 -9.05 -1.86
N THR A 452 -2.30 -9.15 -2.89
CA THR A 452 -3.29 -10.24 -3.07
C THR A 452 -2.59 -11.60 -3.14
N LYS A 453 -1.53 -11.72 -3.94
CA LYS A 453 -0.72 -12.95 -4.05
C LYS A 453 -0.06 -13.37 -2.72
N VAL A 454 0.49 -12.43 -1.94
CA VAL A 454 1.09 -12.72 -0.63
C VAL A 454 0.02 -13.11 0.41
N LEU A 455 -1.16 -12.50 0.38
CA LEU A 455 -2.30 -12.90 1.22
C LEU A 455 -2.77 -14.33 0.93
N LEU A 456 -2.75 -14.78 -0.34
CA LEU A 456 -3.04 -16.18 -0.70
C LEU A 456 -1.96 -17.15 -0.20
N ILE A 457 -0.67 -16.76 -0.25
CA ILE A 457 0.43 -17.52 0.37
C ILE A 457 0.18 -17.67 1.89
N PHE A 458 -0.21 -16.61 2.59
CA PHE A 458 -0.56 -16.68 4.01
C PHE A 458 -1.79 -17.55 4.30
N HIS A 459 -2.82 -17.56 3.44
CA HIS A 459 -3.95 -18.49 3.58
C HIS A 459 -3.50 -19.94 3.47
N SER A 460 -2.57 -20.26 2.55
CA SER A 460 -2.03 -21.62 2.41
C SER A 460 -1.15 -22.06 3.59
N ALA A 461 -0.43 -21.12 4.22
CA ALA A 461 0.48 -21.35 5.33
C ALA A 461 -0.22 -21.62 6.66
N LEU A 462 -1.36 -20.95 6.90
CA LEU A 462 -2.12 -21.06 8.14
C LEU A 462 -2.86 -22.40 8.27
N LYS A 463 -2.88 -22.96 9.49
CA LYS A 463 -3.78 -24.06 9.88
C LYS A 463 -5.26 -23.66 9.68
N PRO A 464 -6.19 -24.63 9.59
CA PRO A 464 -7.61 -24.36 9.84
C PRO A 464 -7.76 -23.62 11.17
N ARG A 465 -8.58 -22.55 11.21
CA ARG A 465 -8.69 -21.59 12.33
C ARG A 465 -7.42 -20.80 12.69
N GLY A 466 -6.38 -20.80 11.86
CA GLY A 466 -5.21 -19.92 12.04
C GLY A 466 -5.54 -18.43 11.82
N PHE A 467 -4.72 -17.55 12.38
CA PHE A 467 -4.95 -16.09 12.40
C PHE A 467 -3.91 -15.31 11.59
N LEU A 468 -4.33 -14.18 11.03
CA LEU A 468 -3.47 -13.19 10.34
C LEU A 468 -3.65 -11.82 10.99
N MET A 469 -2.53 -11.18 11.34
CA MET A 469 -2.46 -9.79 11.83
C MET A 469 -1.70 -8.93 10.82
N LEU A 470 -2.24 -7.75 10.49
CA LEU A 470 -1.64 -6.78 9.56
C LEU A 470 -1.28 -5.45 10.26
N GLY A 471 -0.58 -4.56 9.56
CA GLY A 471 -0.35 -3.18 9.99
C GLY A 471 -1.63 -2.34 9.94
N THR A 472 -1.70 -1.28 10.74
CA THR A 472 -2.90 -0.43 10.88
C THR A 472 -3.36 0.23 9.57
N SER A 473 -2.41 0.54 8.67
CA SER A 473 -2.63 1.09 7.33
C SER A 473 -2.96 0.03 6.26
N GLU A 474 -2.94 -1.26 6.59
CA GLU A 474 -3.06 -2.38 5.65
C GLU A 474 -4.43 -3.07 5.78
N THR A 475 -4.89 -3.73 4.71
CA THR A 475 -6.17 -4.45 4.73
C THR A 475 -6.11 -5.69 3.83
N ALA A 476 -6.81 -6.75 4.22
CA ALA A 476 -6.99 -7.95 3.39
C ALA A 476 -8.06 -7.78 2.28
N ALA A 477 -8.22 -6.57 1.71
CA ALA A 477 -9.35 -6.22 0.84
C ALA A 477 -9.46 -7.08 -0.42
N GLY A 478 -8.33 -7.45 -1.04
CA GLY A 478 -8.28 -8.35 -2.20
C GLY A 478 -8.56 -9.83 -1.90
N CYS A 479 -8.67 -10.22 -0.63
CA CYS A 479 -8.81 -11.62 -0.19
C CYS A 479 -9.92 -11.84 0.86
N LEU A 480 -10.97 -11.01 0.86
CA LEU A 480 -12.05 -11.08 1.85
C LEU A 480 -12.82 -12.42 1.83
N ASP A 481 -12.78 -13.18 0.74
CA ASP A 481 -13.36 -14.54 0.67
C ASP A 481 -12.53 -15.60 1.40
N HIS A 482 -11.23 -15.33 1.59
CA HIS A 482 -10.27 -16.21 2.27
C HIS A 482 -10.10 -15.87 3.76
N PHE A 483 -10.42 -14.64 4.17
CA PHE A 483 -10.21 -14.12 5.52
C PHE A 483 -11.48 -13.51 6.14
N ALA A 484 -11.82 -13.92 7.35
CA ALA A 484 -12.89 -13.33 8.14
C ALA A 484 -12.32 -12.30 9.14
N PRO A 485 -12.78 -11.04 9.18
CA PRO A 485 -12.27 -10.05 10.14
C PRO A 485 -12.73 -10.38 11.57
N VAL A 486 -11.77 -10.62 12.46
CA VAL A 486 -11.97 -10.80 13.91
C VAL A 486 -11.87 -9.45 14.62
N ASP A 487 -11.00 -8.56 14.16
CA ASP A 487 -10.91 -7.18 14.61
C ASP A 487 -10.64 -6.23 13.44
N ARG A 488 -11.56 -5.29 13.19
CA ARG A 488 -11.45 -4.29 12.10
C ARG A 488 -10.59 -3.07 12.49
N ARG A 489 -10.41 -2.78 13.79
CA ARG A 489 -9.55 -1.71 14.31
C ARG A 489 -8.09 -2.14 14.24
N TYR A 490 -7.78 -3.33 14.75
CA TYR A 490 -6.41 -3.86 14.83
C TYR A 490 -6.00 -4.80 13.67
N LYS A 491 -6.83 -4.89 12.62
CA LYS A 491 -6.58 -5.66 11.38
C LYS A 491 -6.24 -7.14 11.65
N ILE A 492 -6.99 -7.76 12.56
CA ILE A 492 -6.88 -9.19 12.87
C ILE A 492 -7.95 -9.96 12.10
N TYR A 493 -7.53 -11.02 11.42
CA TYR A 493 -8.37 -11.88 10.60
C TYR A 493 -8.18 -13.35 10.98
N ALA A 494 -9.22 -14.17 10.80
CA ALA A 494 -9.16 -15.63 10.89
C ALA A 494 -9.25 -16.24 9.48
N ARG A 495 -8.55 -17.36 9.27
CA ARG A 495 -8.61 -18.16 8.04
C ARG A 495 -10.03 -18.73 7.84
N LYS A 496 -10.67 -18.46 6.70
CA LYS A 496 -11.89 -19.15 6.27
C LYS A 496 -11.55 -20.49 5.61
N GLU A 497 -12.39 -21.48 5.84
CA GLU A 497 -12.37 -22.75 5.11
C GLU A 497 -13.01 -22.57 3.73
N ALA A 498 -12.21 -22.09 2.78
CA ALA A 498 -12.54 -22.11 1.36
C ALA A 498 -12.00 -23.41 0.74
N TRP A 499 -12.85 -24.15 0.02
CA TRP A 499 -12.41 -25.27 -0.81
C TRP A 499 -11.48 -24.73 -1.91
N LEU A 500 -10.34 -25.39 -2.13
CA LEU A 500 -9.34 -25.01 -3.12
C LEU A 500 -9.86 -25.21 -4.56
N ARG A 501 -10.58 -24.21 -5.07
CA ARG A 501 -10.68 -23.96 -6.51
C ARG A 501 -9.53 -23.05 -6.93
N LEU A 502 -8.59 -23.60 -7.69
CA LEU A 502 -7.79 -22.79 -8.59
C LEU A 502 -8.75 -22.09 -9.58
N PRO A 503 -8.55 -20.80 -9.91
CA PRO A 503 -9.54 -20.03 -10.65
C PRO A 503 -9.57 -20.37 -12.15
N PRO A 504 -10.70 -20.83 -12.71
CA PRO A 504 -11.06 -20.49 -14.08
C PRO A 504 -11.55 -19.03 -14.15
N PHE A 505 -11.59 -18.48 -15.36
CA PHE A 505 -11.83 -17.07 -15.66
C PHE A 505 -13.27 -16.58 -15.43
N SER A 506 -13.36 -15.24 -15.37
CA SER A 506 -14.44 -14.37 -15.88
C SER A 506 -15.89 -14.46 -15.36
N VAL A 507 -16.27 -13.35 -14.69
CA VAL A 507 -17.43 -12.47 -15.01
C VAL A 507 -18.87 -12.96 -14.68
N ARG A 508 -19.67 -11.98 -14.23
CA ARG A 508 -21.09 -12.07 -13.87
C ARG A 508 -21.99 -12.26 -15.11
N SER A 509 -23.22 -12.73 -14.89
CA SER A 509 -24.38 -12.22 -15.63
C SER A 509 -25.31 -11.46 -14.68
N GLU A 510 -25.84 -10.35 -15.15
CA GLU A 510 -27.04 -9.69 -14.62
C GLU A 510 -28.27 -10.43 -15.25
N TYR A 511 -29.57 -10.25 -14.96
CA TYR A 511 -30.38 -9.05 -14.73
C TYR A 511 -31.63 -9.38 -13.83
N PRO A 512 -32.86 -8.81 -13.97
CA PRO A 512 -33.26 -7.75 -13.03
C PRO A 512 -34.71 -7.86 -12.46
N ALA A 513 -35.09 -6.84 -11.69
CA ALA A 513 -36.45 -6.31 -11.51
C ALA A 513 -37.58 -7.22 -10.94
N GLY A 514 -38.23 -6.73 -9.87
CA GLY A 514 -39.50 -7.24 -9.36
C GLY A 514 -40.10 -6.29 -8.33
N GLN A 515 -41.35 -5.86 -8.54
CA GLN A 515 -42.12 -5.03 -7.61
C GLN A 515 -43.01 -5.93 -6.73
N ALA A 516 -43.13 -5.65 -5.43
CA ALA A 516 -44.35 -5.95 -4.66
C ALA A 516 -44.38 -5.25 -3.29
N GLU A 517 -45.53 -4.63 -3.06
CA GLU A 517 -45.98 -3.79 -1.96
C GLU A 517 -46.59 -4.61 -0.78
N TYR A 518 -47.05 -3.91 0.27
CA TYR A 518 -47.95 -4.36 1.37
C TYR A 518 -47.45 -5.37 2.44
N GLY A 519 -47.84 -5.11 3.72
CA GLY A 519 -47.63 -6.06 4.83
C GLY A 519 -47.70 -5.52 6.28
N LYS A 520 -48.77 -4.82 6.69
CA LYS A 520 -48.96 -4.31 8.08
C LYS A 520 -49.12 -5.43 9.13
N GLY A 521 -48.53 -5.32 10.32
CA GLY A 521 -48.74 -6.24 11.45
C GLY A 521 -48.49 -5.66 12.86
N ARG A 522 -49.49 -5.76 13.74
CA ARG A 522 -49.62 -5.24 15.14
C ARG A 522 -48.63 -5.90 16.14
N GLY A 523 -48.35 -5.35 17.34
CA GLY A 523 -48.77 -4.07 17.95
C GLY A 523 -48.46 -3.92 19.48
N LEU A 524 -48.89 -2.75 20.00
CA LEU A 524 -49.00 -2.19 21.39
C LEU A 524 -49.34 -3.17 22.56
N PRO A 525 -49.26 -2.76 23.86
CA PRO A 525 -49.36 -1.40 24.47
C PRO A 525 -48.23 -1.07 25.49
N ARG A 526 -48.26 -0.15 26.48
CA ARG A 526 -49.20 0.81 27.15
C ARG A 526 -48.31 1.90 27.83
N THR A 527 -48.71 3.05 28.39
CA THR A 527 -49.99 3.76 28.66
C THR A 527 -50.10 5.03 27.76
N GLY A 528 -50.55 6.25 28.10
CA GLY A 528 -51.13 6.88 29.32
C GLY A 528 -51.60 8.35 29.05
N PRO A 529 -52.49 8.98 29.87
CA PRO A 529 -53.42 9.98 29.29
C PRO A 529 -53.78 11.28 30.07
N SER A 530 -54.19 12.32 29.33
CA SER A 530 -55.39 13.20 29.52
C SER A 530 -55.34 14.34 28.47
N ALA A 531 -56.22 14.48 27.46
CA ALA A 531 -57.64 14.93 27.44
C ALA A 531 -57.85 16.42 27.85
N ALA A 532 -58.50 17.35 27.12
CA ALA A 532 -59.70 17.38 26.23
C ALA A 532 -61.05 17.42 27.00
N GLN A 533 -62.14 18.12 26.63
CA GLN A 533 -62.47 19.02 25.49
C GLN A 533 -63.75 19.91 25.78
N ARG A 534 -64.31 20.59 24.74
CA ARG A 534 -65.61 21.35 24.63
C ARG A 534 -66.88 20.48 24.95
N PRO A 535 -68.17 20.95 25.15
CA PRO A 535 -68.92 21.91 24.27
C PRO A 535 -70.20 22.69 24.78
N ARG A 536 -70.77 23.54 23.87
CA ARG A 536 -72.20 23.94 23.49
C ARG A 536 -73.45 23.52 24.34
N PRO A 537 -74.69 24.06 24.11
CA PRO A 537 -75.22 25.45 23.83
C PRO A 537 -76.61 25.82 24.50
N GLY A 538 -77.15 27.05 24.39
CA GLY A 538 -78.62 27.32 24.60
C GLY A 538 -79.19 28.73 25.02
N THR A 539 -79.64 29.55 24.05
CA THR A 539 -80.81 30.49 23.94
C THR A 539 -81.49 31.29 25.12
N ILE A 540 -81.25 32.65 25.22
CA ILE A 540 -82.17 33.84 25.46
C ILE A 540 -82.99 33.98 26.82
N ARG A 541 -82.94 35.01 27.74
CA ARG A 541 -83.39 36.47 27.68
C ARG A 541 -83.28 37.33 29.02
N GLU A 542 -83.03 38.66 28.93
CA GLU A 542 -83.44 39.88 29.76
C GLU A 542 -83.09 40.16 31.30
N LEU A 543 -83.67 41.22 31.97
CA LEU A 543 -83.08 42.20 32.97
C LEU A 543 -83.78 42.29 34.40
N HIS A 544 -83.72 43.27 35.38
CA HIS A 544 -83.32 44.72 35.51
C HIS A 544 -83.33 45.36 36.98
N LYS A 545 -82.37 46.28 37.36
CA LYS A 545 -82.37 47.48 38.32
C LYS A 545 -82.81 47.54 39.84
N SER A 546 -82.19 48.44 40.67
CA SER A 546 -82.82 49.54 41.54
C SER A 546 -81.97 50.13 42.74
N SER A 547 -82.34 51.31 43.35
CA SER A 547 -81.77 52.00 44.59
C SER A 547 -82.56 53.30 45.07
N ALA A 548 -82.20 53.95 46.22
CA ALA A 548 -82.66 55.26 46.85
C ALA A 548 -83.92 55.28 47.81
N ARG A 549 -84.33 56.32 48.63
CA ARG A 549 -83.98 57.79 48.84
C ARG A 549 -84.15 58.36 50.31
N TYR A 550 -84.85 59.51 50.59
CA TYR A 550 -84.87 60.38 51.84
C TYR A 550 -86.22 61.16 52.09
N PRO A 551 -86.48 61.90 53.23
CA PRO A 551 -87.78 62.46 53.69
C PRO A 551 -87.92 64.03 53.84
N GLU A 552 -88.96 64.55 54.56
CA GLU A 552 -89.38 65.98 54.70
C GLU A 552 -89.61 66.48 56.17
N ILE A 553 -89.98 67.75 56.41
CA ILE A 553 -89.76 68.55 57.65
C ILE A 553 -90.95 69.44 58.09
N ALA A 554 -91.26 69.48 59.40
CA ALA A 554 -91.63 70.67 60.26
C ALA A 554 -92.80 70.45 61.25
N GLU A 555 -92.63 70.87 62.52
CA GLU A 555 -93.62 70.74 63.61
C GLU A 555 -94.32 72.06 64.03
N LEU A 556 -94.53 72.95 63.05
CA LEU A 556 -95.73 73.81 62.97
C LEU A 556 -96.06 74.72 64.16
N LYS A 557 -95.36 75.85 64.33
CA LYS A 557 -95.81 77.06 65.05
C LYS A 557 -96.09 76.93 66.55
N ARG A 558 -95.69 75.80 67.13
CA ARG A 558 -94.87 75.76 68.35
C ARG A 558 -93.36 75.70 68.02
N ASP A 559 -92.97 76.06 66.80
CA ASP A 559 -92.54 77.44 66.50
C ASP A 559 -93.25 78.56 67.36
N VAL A 560 -93.79 79.66 66.82
CA VAL A 560 -94.51 80.67 67.66
C VAL A 560 -93.53 81.57 68.47
N THR A 561 -93.34 81.30 69.77
CA THR A 561 -92.20 81.84 70.54
C THR A 561 -90.95 81.00 70.37
N THR A 562 -91.09 79.71 70.05
CA THR A 562 -90.03 79.00 69.35
C THR A 562 -89.82 79.65 67.96
N SER A 563 -90.80 80.31 67.30
CA SER A 563 -90.55 81.26 66.17
C SER A 563 -90.00 82.63 66.59
N ARG A 564 -89.73 82.90 67.88
CA ARG A 564 -89.09 84.16 68.31
C ARG A 564 -87.63 83.97 68.69
N GLU A 565 -87.33 82.88 69.39
CA GLU A 565 -85.95 82.39 69.52
C GLU A 565 -85.46 81.77 68.20
N GLN A 566 -86.34 81.10 67.43
CA GLN A 566 -86.07 80.91 66.01
C GLN A 566 -86.17 82.21 65.23
N LEU A 567 -86.86 83.32 65.56
CA LEU A 567 -86.69 84.52 64.70
C LEU A 567 -85.26 85.05 64.83
N GLN A 568 -84.62 84.94 65.99
CA GLN A 568 -83.19 85.21 66.09
C GLN A 568 -82.34 84.09 65.46
N SER A 569 -82.69 82.81 65.62
CA SER A 569 -82.01 81.67 64.96
C SER A 569 -82.36 81.51 63.46
N ILE A 570 -83.33 82.25 62.92
CA ILE A 570 -83.72 82.39 61.50
C ILE A 570 -83.21 83.71 60.97
N ILE A 571 -82.94 84.74 61.77
CA ILE A 571 -82.12 85.88 61.33
C ILE A 571 -80.67 85.39 61.19
N GLN A 572 -80.07 84.88 62.28
CA GLN A 572 -78.72 84.27 62.26
C GLN A 572 -78.69 82.98 61.40
N GLY A 573 -79.84 82.34 61.21
CA GLY A 573 -80.07 81.23 60.29
C GLY A 573 -80.33 81.64 58.84
N GLN A 574 -80.79 82.85 58.53
CA GLN A 574 -80.89 83.41 57.17
C GLN A 574 -79.60 84.12 56.77
N GLU A 575 -78.82 84.61 57.73
CA GLU A 575 -77.44 84.99 57.51
C GLU A 575 -76.63 83.73 57.15
N SER A 576 -76.62 82.70 58.00
CA SER A 576 -75.88 81.46 57.68
C SER A 576 -76.52 80.61 56.57
N SER A 577 -77.83 80.67 56.32
CA SER A 577 -78.45 80.04 55.14
C SER A 577 -78.34 80.90 53.89
N GLY A 578 -78.18 82.22 54.02
CA GLY A 578 -77.84 83.14 52.93
C GLY A 578 -76.40 82.92 52.49
N GLU A 579 -75.48 82.77 53.44
CA GLU A 579 -74.11 82.32 53.17
C GLU A 579 -74.08 80.91 52.58
N LYS A 580 -74.87 79.95 53.09
CA LYS A 580 -74.97 78.61 52.48
C LYS A 580 -75.65 78.60 51.11
N LEU A 581 -76.62 79.47 50.83
CA LEU A 581 -77.23 79.62 49.51
C LEU A 581 -76.30 80.35 48.54
N CYS A 582 -75.51 81.32 49.01
CA CYS A 582 -74.48 81.99 48.23
C CYS A 582 -73.30 81.04 47.95
N SER A 583 -72.94 80.20 48.93
CA SER A 583 -72.00 79.07 48.77
C SER A 583 -72.53 78.05 47.78
N ALA A 584 -73.76 77.55 47.95
CA ALA A 584 -74.37 76.57 47.07
C ALA A 584 -74.56 77.11 45.64
N ASN A 585 -74.93 78.38 45.46
CA ASN A 585 -74.96 79.00 44.13
C ASN A 585 -73.56 79.17 43.55
N LYS A 586 -72.54 79.54 44.34
CA LYS A 586 -71.14 79.53 43.87
C LYS A 586 -70.64 78.14 43.52
N GLU A 587 -71.01 77.11 44.28
CA GLU A 587 -70.65 75.73 44.00
C GLU A 587 -71.39 75.20 42.77
N ILE A 588 -72.67 75.50 42.60
CA ILE A 588 -73.46 75.15 41.40
C ILE A 588 -72.94 75.89 40.17
N LEU A 589 -72.59 77.18 40.28
CA LEU A 589 -71.92 77.92 39.20
C LEU A 589 -70.57 77.29 38.86
N SER A 590 -69.69 77.04 39.84
CA SER A 590 -68.41 76.38 39.59
C SER A 590 -68.58 74.94 39.07
N SER A 591 -69.65 74.25 39.44
CA SER A 591 -69.98 72.90 38.98
C SER A 591 -70.46 72.92 37.53
N ASN A 592 -71.29 73.88 37.14
CA ASN A 592 -71.65 74.12 35.74
C ASN A 592 -70.43 74.52 34.91
N GLU A 593 -69.60 75.46 35.36
CA GLU A 593 -68.35 75.84 34.66
C GLU A 593 -67.41 74.63 34.51
N LYS A 594 -67.27 73.79 35.54
CA LYS A 594 -66.46 72.56 35.49
C LYS A 594 -67.07 71.50 34.59
N LEU A 595 -68.39 71.31 34.60
CA LEU A 595 -69.09 70.35 33.72
C LEU A 595 -69.03 70.81 32.26
N GLN A 596 -69.17 72.11 32.00
CA GLN A 596 -69.10 72.66 30.66
C GLN A 596 -67.66 72.61 30.12
N SER A 597 -66.66 72.97 30.92
CA SER A 597 -65.24 72.80 30.53
C SER A 597 -64.81 71.32 30.42
N ALA A 598 -65.38 70.42 31.24
CA ALA A 598 -65.15 68.98 31.10
C ALA A 598 -65.81 68.43 29.83
N LYS A 599 -67.01 68.92 29.48
CA LYS A 599 -67.70 68.54 28.24
C LYS A 599 -66.92 69.00 27.01
N GLU A 600 -66.51 70.28 26.95
CA GLU A 600 -65.68 70.81 25.86
C GLU A 600 -64.39 70.02 25.70
N LYS A 601 -63.70 69.69 26.80
CA LYS A 601 -62.49 68.84 26.77
C LYS A 601 -62.76 67.41 26.30
N SER A 602 -63.92 66.84 26.60
CA SER A 602 -64.30 65.50 26.13
C SER A 602 -64.60 65.51 24.62
N GLU A 603 -65.37 66.49 24.14
CA GLU A 603 -65.71 66.62 22.71
C GLU A 603 -64.47 66.93 21.86
N ILE A 604 -63.51 67.71 22.38
CA ILE A 604 -62.19 67.91 21.73
C ILE A 604 -61.37 66.61 21.72
N ALA A 605 -61.26 65.90 22.85
CA ALA A 605 -60.45 64.69 22.96
C ALA A 605 -60.97 63.54 22.08
N GLU A 606 -62.29 63.37 21.95
CA GLU A 606 -62.89 62.41 21.02
C GLU A 606 -62.59 62.78 19.56
N GLY A 607 -62.68 64.07 19.21
CA GLY A 607 -62.34 64.57 17.88
C GLY A 607 -60.87 64.37 17.50
N GLU A 608 -59.94 64.68 18.41
CA GLU A 608 -58.51 64.47 18.20
C GLU A 608 -58.15 62.97 18.08
N LEU A 609 -58.69 62.12 18.95
CA LEU A 609 -58.46 60.66 18.89
C LEU A 609 -59.03 60.04 17.61
N GLN A 610 -60.20 60.46 17.15
CA GLN A 610 -60.81 59.91 15.94
C GLN A 610 -60.08 60.38 14.67
N LEU A 611 -59.60 61.63 14.64
CA LEU A 611 -58.72 62.12 13.57
C LEU A 611 -57.36 61.40 13.58
N GLN A 612 -56.74 61.22 14.74
CA GLN A 612 -55.45 60.53 14.85
C GLN A 612 -55.57 59.07 14.42
N SER A 613 -56.57 58.34 14.91
CA SER A 613 -56.85 56.94 14.52
C SER A 613 -57.05 56.80 13.02
N SER A 614 -57.89 57.65 12.40
CA SER A 614 -58.12 57.59 10.95
C SER A 614 -56.88 57.96 10.13
N ASN A 615 -56.05 58.89 10.62
CA ASN A 615 -54.79 59.25 9.97
C ASN A 615 -53.72 58.17 10.12
N GLU A 616 -53.70 57.44 11.24
CA GLU A 616 -52.84 56.27 11.45
C GLU A 616 -53.26 55.09 10.53
N GLU A 617 -54.55 54.81 10.39
CA GLU A 617 -55.05 53.81 9.41
C GLU A 617 -54.73 54.21 7.96
N LEU A 618 -54.96 55.46 7.57
CA LEU A 618 -54.63 55.96 6.22
C LEU A 618 -53.12 55.92 5.95
N SER A 619 -52.30 56.27 6.94
CA SER A 619 -50.84 56.17 6.86
C SER A 619 -50.41 54.72 6.67
N ALA A 620 -50.91 53.79 7.50
CA ALA A 620 -50.62 52.36 7.40
C ALA A 620 -51.06 51.74 6.06
N LEU A 621 -52.24 52.11 5.56
CA LEU A 621 -52.76 51.64 4.26
C LEU A 621 -51.89 52.16 3.11
N ASN A 622 -51.54 53.45 3.12
CA ASN A 622 -50.71 54.08 2.09
C ASN A 622 -49.28 53.51 2.12
N GLN A 623 -48.70 53.29 3.30
CA GLN A 623 -47.42 52.62 3.48
C GLN A 623 -47.46 51.16 3.00
N GLY A 624 -48.55 50.43 3.24
CA GLY A 624 -48.79 49.09 2.70
C GLY A 624 -48.92 49.06 1.17
N LEU A 625 -49.55 50.07 0.56
CA LEU A 625 -49.62 50.23 -0.89
C LEU A 625 -48.27 50.64 -1.50
N GLN A 626 -47.48 51.47 -0.82
CA GLN A 626 -46.12 51.81 -1.25
C GLN A 626 -45.20 50.61 -1.16
N ASN A 627 -45.28 49.81 -0.09
CA ASN A 627 -44.53 48.56 0.06
C ASN A 627 -44.89 47.56 -1.05
N ARG A 628 -46.18 47.34 -1.34
CA ARG A 628 -46.60 46.48 -2.47
C ARG A 628 -46.15 46.99 -3.83
N ASN A 629 -46.17 48.30 -4.06
CA ASN A 629 -45.61 48.89 -5.29
C ASN A 629 -44.09 48.71 -5.36
N LEU A 630 -43.37 48.77 -4.23
CA LEU A 630 -41.94 48.53 -4.16
C LEU A 630 -41.62 47.05 -4.43
N GLU A 631 -42.31 46.10 -3.79
CA GLU A 631 -42.21 44.65 -4.03
C GLU A 631 -42.49 44.29 -5.49
N CYS A 632 -43.52 44.90 -6.09
CA CYS A 632 -43.87 44.68 -7.49
C CYS A 632 -42.82 45.27 -8.44
N ARG A 633 -42.27 46.46 -8.13
CA ARG A 633 -41.14 47.06 -8.88
C ARG A 633 -39.85 46.26 -8.74
N VAL A 634 -39.54 45.73 -7.56
CA VAL A 634 -38.39 44.84 -7.33
C VAL A 634 -38.59 43.55 -8.11
N SER A 635 -39.72 42.87 -7.97
CA SER A 635 -40.01 41.63 -8.73
C SER A 635 -39.98 41.84 -10.24
N SER A 636 -40.49 42.98 -10.73
CA SER A 636 -40.42 43.35 -12.15
C SER A 636 -38.98 43.64 -12.61
N SER A 637 -38.19 44.32 -11.77
CA SER A 637 -36.77 44.56 -12.00
C SER A 637 -35.97 43.26 -12.01
N ASP A 638 -36.26 42.33 -11.10
CA ASP A 638 -35.56 41.04 -10.99
C ASP A 638 -35.93 40.10 -12.13
N LEU A 639 -37.21 40.02 -12.51
CA LEU A 639 -37.64 39.31 -13.72
C LEU A 639 -36.96 39.89 -14.97
N LYS A 640 -36.86 41.21 -15.09
CA LYS A 640 -36.12 41.86 -16.18
C LYS A 640 -34.62 41.51 -16.13
N ASN A 641 -33.98 41.64 -14.96
CA ASN A 641 -32.57 41.30 -14.78
C ASN A 641 -32.29 39.83 -15.14
N LEU A 642 -33.19 38.90 -14.79
CA LEU A 642 -33.08 37.50 -15.17
C LEU A 642 -33.22 37.30 -16.69
N LEU A 643 -34.21 37.93 -17.33
CA LEU A 643 -34.41 37.85 -18.79
C LEU A 643 -33.28 38.53 -19.59
N ASP A 644 -32.69 39.61 -19.07
CA ASP A 644 -31.55 40.31 -19.68
C ASP A 644 -30.22 39.53 -19.54
N ASN A 645 -30.10 38.64 -18.54
CA ASN A 645 -28.92 37.78 -18.31
C ASN A 645 -29.08 36.34 -18.83
N VAL A 646 -30.27 35.91 -19.26
CA VAL A 646 -30.48 34.60 -19.91
C VAL A 646 -30.08 34.69 -21.38
N ASP A 647 -28.95 34.07 -21.73
CA ASP A 647 -28.39 34.06 -23.10
C ASP A 647 -29.15 33.16 -24.09
N ILE A 648 -30.42 32.84 -23.80
CA ILE A 648 -31.33 32.08 -24.66
C ILE A 648 -32.19 33.07 -25.45
N PRO A 649 -32.23 33.00 -26.80
CA PRO A 649 -33.19 33.73 -27.61
C PRO A 649 -34.64 33.34 -27.27
N ILE A 650 -35.37 34.25 -26.63
CA ILE A 650 -36.79 34.11 -26.30
C ILE A 650 -37.54 35.35 -26.82
N VAL A 651 -38.70 35.14 -27.45
CA VAL A 651 -39.65 36.18 -27.85
C VAL A 651 -41.04 35.80 -27.36
N MET A 652 -41.77 36.75 -26.77
CA MET A 652 -43.17 36.60 -26.37
C MET A 652 -44.06 37.43 -27.31
N LEU A 653 -45.03 36.75 -27.94
CA LEU A 653 -46.05 37.33 -28.81
C LEU A 653 -47.39 37.43 -28.07
N GLY A 654 -48.24 38.37 -28.46
CA GLY A 654 -49.66 38.40 -28.08
C GLY A 654 -50.55 37.51 -28.97
N ASN A 655 -51.86 37.45 -28.66
CA ASN A 655 -52.87 36.78 -29.51
C ASN A 655 -53.00 37.41 -30.91
N ASP A 656 -52.54 38.66 -31.09
CA ASP A 656 -52.47 39.38 -32.37
C ASP A 656 -51.06 39.34 -33.00
N LEU A 657 -50.26 38.33 -32.61
CA LEU A 657 -48.88 38.06 -33.07
C LEU A 657 -47.90 39.26 -32.94
N ARG A 658 -48.24 40.27 -32.12
CA ARG A 658 -47.35 41.40 -31.81
C ARG A 658 -46.35 41.03 -30.73
N ILE A 659 -45.11 41.47 -30.89
CA ILE A 659 -44.04 41.27 -29.90
C ILE A 659 -44.33 42.09 -28.64
N ARG A 660 -44.45 41.41 -27.50
CA ARG A 660 -44.63 42.01 -26.17
C ARG A 660 -43.33 42.10 -25.37
N LEU A 661 -42.43 41.13 -25.55
CA LEU A 661 -41.13 41.06 -24.87
C LEU A 661 -40.16 40.20 -25.70
N PHE A 662 -38.86 40.51 -25.63
CA PHE A 662 -37.79 39.67 -26.17
C PHE A 662 -36.51 39.79 -25.33
N THR A 663 -35.66 38.76 -25.32
CA THR A 663 -34.36 38.80 -24.62
C THR A 663 -33.27 39.49 -25.46
N PRO A 664 -32.20 40.04 -24.86
CA PRO A 664 -31.08 40.63 -25.60
C PRO A 664 -30.38 39.68 -26.59
N SER A 665 -30.49 38.36 -26.38
CA SER A 665 -29.94 37.36 -27.30
C SER A 665 -30.91 37.01 -28.44
N ALA A 666 -32.23 37.15 -28.25
CA ALA A 666 -33.18 37.21 -29.36
C ALA A 666 -32.98 38.47 -30.20
N GLN A 667 -32.67 39.61 -29.57
CA GLN A 667 -32.37 40.85 -30.28
C GLN A 667 -31.22 40.68 -31.28
N LYS A 668 -30.14 40.00 -30.88
CA LYS A 668 -28.98 39.71 -31.74
C LYS A 668 -29.29 38.71 -32.87
N LEU A 669 -30.00 37.61 -32.56
CA LEU A 669 -30.24 36.53 -33.52
C LEU A 669 -31.35 36.85 -34.54
N LEU A 670 -32.40 37.56 -34.12
CA LEU A 670 -33.57 37.91 -34.94
C LEU A 670 -33.53 39.36 -35.46
N LYS A 671 -32.48 40.13 -35.14
CA LYS A 671 -32.27 41.54 -35.53
C LYS A 671 -33.39 42.51 -35.09
N LEU A 672 -33.94 42.27 -33.90
CA LEU A 672 -34.95 43.16 -33.31
C LEU A 672 -34.30 44.48 -32.86
N LEU A 673 -35.08 45.56 -32.85
CA LEU A 673 -34.72 46.84 -32.24
C LEU A 673 -35.58 47.09 -31.00
N PRO A 674 -35.12 47.90 -30.02
CA PRO A 674 -35.95 48.26 -28.85
C PRO A 674 -37.29 48.94 -29.20
N GLY A 675 -37.40 49.51 -30.41
CA GLY A 675 -38.64 50.08 -30.96
C GLY A 675 -39.58 49.11 -31.66
N ASP A 676 -39.22 47.83 -31.83
CA ASP A 676 -40.09 46.80 -32.43
C ASP A 676 -41.09 46.18 -31.41
N LEU A 677 -41.13 46.66 -30.17
CA LEU A 677 -42.17 46.32 -29.20
C LEU A 677 -43.55 46.81 -29.73
N GLY A 678 -44.52 45.90 -29.83
CA GLY A 678 -45.81 46.14 -30.47
C GLY A 678 -45.84 45.94 -32.00
N ARG A 679 -44.72 45.56 -32.63
CA ARG A 679 -44.67 45.21 -34.06
C ARG A 679 -45.12 43.76 -34.30
N HIS A 680 -45.68 43.49 -35.48
CA HIS A 680 -46.13 42.14 -35.88
C HIS A 680 -44.93 41.24 -36.20
N ILE A 681 -44.98 39.95 -35.85
CA ILE A 681 -43.86 39.04 -36.08
C ILE A 681 -43.54 38.82 -37.57
N GLY A 682 -44.54 38.88 -38.45
CA GLY A 682 -44.37 38.76 -39.91
C GLY A 682 -43.64 39.94 -40.57
N ASP A 683 -43.62 41.12 -39.93
CA ASP A 683 -42.90 42.29 -40.44
C ASP A 683 -41.37 42.18 -40.30
N ILE A 684 -40.89 41.14 -39.61
CA ILE A 684 -39.51 40.95 -39.19
C ILE A 684 -38.88 39.82 -40.00
N LYS A 685 -37.76 40.13 -40.66
CA LYS A 685 -37.02 39.19 -41.51
C LYS A 685 -35.75 38.71 -40.79
N PRO A 686 -35.79 37.56 -40.08
CA PRO A 686 -34.64 37.05 -39.35
C PRO A 686 -33.52 36.58 -40.29
N ASP A 687 -32.31 36.40 -39.76
CA ASP A 687 -31.16 35.82 -40.49
C ASP A 687 -31.15 34.27 -40.49
N LEU A 688 -32.29 33.66 -40.13
CA LEU A 688 -32.53 32.22 -40.09
C LEU A 688 -33.15 31.73 -41.40
N LEU A 689 -32.74 30.54 -41.85
CA LEU A 689 -33.33 29.80 -42.96
C LEU A 689 -34.56 29.03 -42.47
N VAL A 690 -35.65 29.78 -42.28
CA VAL A 690 -37.00 29.26 -41.97
C VAL A 690 -37.96 29.76 -43.07
N GLY A 691 -39.09 29.07 -43.25
CA GLY A 691 -40.27 29.72 -43.85
C GLY A 691 -40.84 30.80 -42.91
N ASP A 692 -41.89 31.48 -43.34
CA ASP A 692 -42.47 32.57 -42.53
C ASP A 692 -42.84 32.09 -41.11
N LEU A 693 -42.39 32.84 -40.10
CA LEU A 693 -42.60 32.50 -38.69
C LEU A 693 -44.06 32.69 -38.24
N GLU A 694 -44.82 33.49 -38.98
CA GLU A 694 -46.22 33.82 -38.71
C GLU A 694 -47.14 32.58 -38.80
N PRO A 695 -47.18 31.80 -39.90
CA PRO A 695 -47.87 30.50 -39.93
C PRO A 695 -47.51 29.54 -38.79
N LEU A 696 -46.23 29.46 -38.39
CA LEU A 696 -45.79 28.58 -37.31
C LEU A 696 -46.25 29.07 -35.93
N ALA A 697 -46.27 30.38 -35.71
CA ALA A 697 -46.76 30.99 -34.48
C ALA A 697 -48.30 30.87 -34.38
N GLN A 698 -49.02 31.14 -35.47
CA GLN A 698 -50.46 30.98 -35.55
C GLN A 698 -50.88 29.52 -35.30
N ALA A 699 -50.23 28.56 -35.95
CA ALA A 699 -50.49 27.13 -35.75
C ALA A 699 -50.20 26.66 -34.32
N ALA A 700 -49.26 27.28 -33.58
CA ALA A 700 -49.02 26.97 -32.17
C ALA A 700 -50.11 27.52 -31.23
N ILE A 701 -50.73 28.65 -31.59
CA ILE A 701 -51.85 29.25 -30.85
C ILE A 701 -53.14 28.45 -31.11
N GLU A 702 -53.44 28.15 -32.38
CA GLU A 702 -54.66 27.45 -32.80
C GLU A 702 -54.68 25.96 -32.39
N SER A 703 -53.58 25.23 -32.62
CA SER A 703 -53.52 23.79 -32.30
C SER A 703 -53.28 23.51 -30.81
N LEU A 704 -53.01 24.55 -30.01
CA LEU A 704 -52.62 24.46 -28.59
C LEU A 704 -51.38 23.59 -28.29
N ALA A 705 -50.62 23.19 -29.33
CA ALA A 705 -49.49 22.26 -29.24
C ALA A 705 -48.12 22.95 -29.42
N LEU A 706 -47.07 22.26 -28.98
CA LEU A 706 -45.67 22.64 -29.25
C LEU A 706 -45.36 22.41 -30.74
N GLN A 707 -44.94 23.47 -31.43
CA GLN A 707 -44.30 23.36 -32.75
C GLN A 707 -42.77 23.34 -32.56
N GLU A 708 -42.08 22.37 -33.15
CA GLU A 708 -40.62 22.21 -33.04
C GLU A 708 -40.00 21.92 -34.41
N GLN A 709 -38.92 22.64 -34.76
CA GLN A 709 -38.23 22.51 -36.04
C GLN A 709 -36.72 22.75 -35.88
N GLU A 710 -35.89 21.97 -36.56
CA GLU A 710 -34.46 22.30 -36.74
C GLU A 710 -34.30 23.28 -37.91
N VAL A 711 -33.61 24.39 -37.68
CA VAL A 711 -33.44 25.51 -38.60
C VAL A 711 -31.97 25.95 -38.61
N GLN A 712 -31.48 26.48 -39.73
CA GLN A 712 -30.07 26.86 -39.87
C GLN A 712 -29.93 28.38 -40.01
N ASP A 713 -28.88 29.00 -39.47
CA ASP A 713 -28.57 30.41 -39.77
C ASP A 713 -27.83 30.55 -41.11
N ARG A 714 -27.77 31.79 -41.63
CA ARG A 714 -26.98 32.12 -42.85
C ARG A 714 -25.47 31.90 -42.72
N ARG A 715 -24.97 31.46 -41.56
CA ARG A 715 -23.55 31.14 -41.28
C ARG A 715 -23.33 29.62 -41.11
N GLY A 716 -24.36 28.81 -41.34
CA GLY A 716 -24.31 27.35 -41.30
C GLY A 716 -24.53 26.73 -39.91
N ARG A 717 -24.84 27.51 -38.87
CA ARG A 717 -25.10 27.01 -37.51
C ARG A 717 -26.51 26.45 -37.38
N TRP A 718 -26.63 25.35 -36.66
CA TRP A 718 -27.91 24.69 -36.40
C TRP A 718 -28.57 25.18 -35.11
N TYR A 719 -29.82 25.61 -35.22
CA TYR A 719 -30.70 26.01 -34.14
C TYR A 719 -31.94 25.10 -34.11
N ARG A 720 -32.52 24.95 -32.93
CA ARG A 720 -33.79 24.26 -32.72
C ARG A 720 -34.83 25.28 -32.26
N LEU A 721 -35.75 25.59 -33.17
CA LEU A 721 -36.87 26.49 -32.96
C LEU A 721 -38.00 25.74 -32.23
N ARG A 722 -38.56 26.35 -31.18
CA ARG A 722 -39.70 25.84 -30.41
C ARG A 722 -40.71 26.96 -30.18
N ILE A 723 -41.97 26.74 -30.53
CA ILE A 723 -43.06 27.70 -30.27
C ILE A 723 -44.13 27.02 -29.40
N ARG A 724 -44.55 27.68 -28.32
CA ARG A 724 -45.57 27.17 -27.38
C ARG A 724 -46.62 28.26 -27.09
N PRO A 725 -47.91 27.92 -27.01
CA PRO A 725 -48.95 28.86 -26.58
C PRO A 725 -48.73 29.28 -25.11
N TYR A 726 -48.94 30.56 -24.82
CA TYR A 726 -48.93 31.13 -23.48
C TYR A 726 -50.35 31.21 -22.91
N ARG A 727 -50.50 30.94 -21.61
CA ARG A 727 -51.79 31.02 -20.90
C ARG A 727 -51.66 31.89 -19.66
N THR A 728 -52.67 32.73 -19.41
CA THR A 728 -52.76 33.55 -18.19
C THR A 728 -53.15 32.69 -16.98
N ALA A 729 -53.11 33.30 -15.78
CA ALA A 729 -53.58 32.68 -14.54
C ALA A 729 -55.07 32.28 -14.59
N GLU A 730 -55.86 32.89 -15.48
CA GLU A 730 -57.27 32.56 -15.74
C GLU A 730 -57.44 31.47 -16.80
N HIS A 731 -56.36 30.75 -17.14
CA HIS A 731 -56.26 29.72 -18.19
C HIS A 731 -56.59 30.16 -19.63
N LYS A 732 -56.89 31.45 -19.86
CA LYS A 732 -57.10 32.03 -21.18
C LYS A 732 -55.79 32.06 -21.98
N ILE A 733 -55.86 31.73 -23.27
CA ILE A 733 -54.71 31.86 -24.19
C ILE A 733 -54.43 33.35 -24.42
N ASP A 734 -53.17 33.75 -24.30
CA ASP A 734 -52.75 35.15 -24.46
C ASP A 734 -51.40 35.24 -25.20
N GLY A 735 -51.36 34.61 -26.37
CA GLY A 735 -50.26 34.60 -27.31
C GLY A 735 -49.36 33.36 -27.25
N ALA A 736 -48.09 33.52 -27.62
CA ALA A 736 -47.13 32.43 -27.74
C ALA A 736 -45.71 32.84 -27.33
N VAL A 737 -44.94 31.88 -26.84
CA VAL A 737 -43.51 32.01 -26.54
C VAL A 737 -42.71 31.23 -27.58
N LEU A 738 -41.83 31.94 -28.29
CA LEU A 738 -40.89 31.43 -29.27
C LEU A 738 -39.50 31.37 -28.64
N VAL A 739 -38.84 30.21 -28.72
CA VAL A 739 -37.53 29.94 -28.12
C VAL A 739 -36.62 29.29 -29.16
N LEU A 740 -35.35 29.70 -29.24
CA LEU A 740 -34.33 29.00 -30.02
C LEU A 740 -33.23 28.44 -29.12
N THR A 741 -32.77 27.23 -29.42
CA THR A 741 -31.64 26.57 -28.73
C THR A 741 -30.55 26.22 -29.74
N ASP A 742 -29.30 26.57 -29.47
CA ASP A 742 -28.16 26.19 -30.31
C ASP A 742 -27.90 24.67 -30.21
N ILE A 743 -27.78 24.00 -31.35
CA ILE A 743 -27.48 22.56 -31.45
C ILE A 743 -26.29 22.28 -32.38
N ASP A 744 -25.60 23.32 -32.85
CA ASP A 744 -24.45 23.24 -33.76
C ASP A 744 -23.30 22.42 -33.14
N LEU A 745 -23.01 22.67 -31.86
CA LEU A 745 -22.01 21.91 -31.09
C LEU A 745 -22.40 20.44 -30.96
N LEU A 746 -23.68 20.12 -30.77
CA LEU A 746 -24.16 18.74 -30.60
C LEU A 746 -24.04 17.94 -31.90
N LYS A 747 -24.42 18.53 -33.04
CA LYS A 747 -24.25 17.92 -34.38
C LYS A 747 -22.77 17.67 -34.68
N ARG A 748 -21.90 18.67 -34.49
CA ARG A 748 -20.45 18.55 -34.73
C ARG A 748 -19.77 17.53 -33.84
N ASN A 749 -20.16 17.44 -32.56
CA ASN A 749 -19.62 16.43 -31.65
C ASN A 749 -20.01 15.01 -32.08
N LEU A 750 -21.20 14.80 -32.65
CA LEU A 750 -21.63 13.51 -33.21
C LEU A 750 -20.80 13.10 -34.43
N ASP A 751 -20.62 13.99 -35.41
CA ASP A 751 -19.79 13.70 -36.60
C ASP A 751 -18.31 13.50 -36.23
N GLN A 752 -17.76 14.31 -35.31
CA GLN A 752 -16.41 14.10 -34.78
C GLN A 752 -16.28 12.75 -34.05
N SER A 753 -17.28 12.35 -33.25
CA SER A 753 -17.25 11.06 -32.54
C SER A 753 -17.22 9.88 -33.51
N ARG A 754 -17.92 9.96 -34.65
CA ARG A 754 -17.86 8.93 -35.71
C ARG A 754 -16.47 8.88 -36.37
N LEU A 755 -15.92 10.04 -36.75
CA LEU A 755 -14.58 10.15 -37.34
C LEU A 755 -13.47 9.66 -36.38
N TYR A 756 -13.59 9.93 -35.07
CA TYR A 756 -12.64 9.39 -34.09
C TYR A 756 -12.72 7.86 -34.00
N ALA A 757 -13.92 7.26 -34.02
CA ALA A 757 -14.08 5.80 -33.99
C ALA A 757 -13.49 5.14 -35.25
N GLU A 758 -13.77 5.69 -36.43
CA GLU A 758 -13.21 5.24 -37.71
C GLU A 758 -11.66 5.31 -37.70
N MET A 759 -11.07 6.43 -37.26
CA MET A 759 -9.61 6.57 -37.16
C MET A 759 -8.98 5.63 -36.13
N ILE A 760 -9.65 5.31 -35.01
CA ILE A 760 -9.13 4.37 -34.00
C ILE A 760 -9.04 2.95 -34.57
N VAL A 761 -10.05 2.50 -35.33
CA VAL A 761 -10.07 1.16 -35.96
C VAL A 761 -8.99 1.04 -37.04
N GLU A 762 -8.83 2.07 -37.88
CA GLU A 762 -7.82 2.10 -38.96
C GLU A 762 -6.38 2.28 -38.48
N THR A 763 -6.16 2.88 -37.31
CA THR A 763 -4.81 3.03 -36.72
C THR A 763 -4.44 1.91 -35.74
N ALA A 764 -5.37 1.01 -35.40
CA ALA A 764 -5.10 -0.19 -34.62
C ALA A 764 -4.06 -1.08 -35.32
N ARG A 765 -3.11 -1.62 -34.54
CA ARG A 765 -1.99 -2.42 -35.06
C ARG A 765 -2.32 -3.89 -35.21
N ASP A 766 -3.20 -4.40 -34.37
CA ASP A 766 -3.70 -5.77 -34.46
C ASP A 766 -4.81 -5.84 -35.53
N PRO A 767 -4.84 -6.90 -36.36
CA PRO A 767 -5.96 -7.24 -37.22
C PRO A 767 -7.33 -7.22 -36.51
N LEU A 768 -8.23 -6.37 -36.99
CA LEU A 768 -9.62 -6.28 -36.55
C LEU A 768 -10.57 -6.66 -37.68
N LEU A 769 -11.59 -7.45 -37.35
CA LEU A 769 -12.63 -7.96 -38.24
C LEU A 769 -13.99 -7.75 -37.59
N ILE A 770 -14.94 -7.10 -38.27
CA ILE A 770 -16.32 -6.95 -37.79
C ILE A 770 -17.22 -7.91 -38.57
N LEU A 771 -17.91 -8.79 -37.86
CA LEU A 771 -18.89 -9.74 -38.41
C LEU A 771 -20.34 -9.32 -38.10
N ASP A 772 -21.27 -9.72 -38.97
CA ASP A 772 -22.71 -9.64 -38.74
C ASP A 772 -23.29 -10.91 -38.06
N VAL A 773 -24.60 -10.92 -37.84
CA VAL A 773 -25.36 -12.07 -37.28
C VAL A 773 -25.28 -13.36 -38.12
N SER A 774 -24.85 -13.28 -39.38
CA SER A 774 -24.64 -14.43 -40.28
C SER A 774 -23.15 -14.84 -40.36
N LEU A 775 -22.30 -14.32 -39.46
CA LEU A 775 -20.85 -14.48 -39.45
C LEU A 775 -20.17 -14.03 -40.76
N ARG A 776 -20.77 -13.07 -41.48
CA ARG A 776 -20.19 -12.43 -42.67
C ARG A 776 -19.42 -11.19 -42.30
N VAL A 777 -18.31 -10.96 -42.99
CA VAL A 777 -17.48 -9.77 -42.74
C VAL A 777 -18.23 -8.52 -43.20
N LYS A 778 -18.54 -7.63 -42.26
CA LYS A 778 -19.07 -6.29 -42.54
C LYS A 778 -17.96 -5.34 -42.96
N THR A 779 -16.81 -5.41 -42.29
CA THR A 779 -15.56 -4.72 -42.67
C THR A 779 -14.36 -5.28 -41.89
N ALA A 780 -13.14 -4.98 -42.33
CA ALA A 780 -11.89 -5.30 -41.65
C ALA A 780 -10.93 -4.09 -41.71
N ASN A 781 -10.03 -3.95 -40.73
CA ASN A 781 -9.08 -2.84 -40.71
C ASN A 781 -7.85 -3.09 -41.60
N ARG A 782 -7.10 -2.03 -41.91
CA ARG A 782 -5.84 -2.11 -42.66
C ARG A 782 -4.80 -3.09 -42.10
N ALA A 783 -4.79 -3.35 -40.79
CA ALA A 783 -3.89 -4.35 -40.19
C ALA A 783 -4.26 -5.78 -40.61
N PHE A 784 -5.55 -6.12 -40.71
CA PHE A 784 -6.01 -7.43 -41.19
C PHE A 784 -5.57 -7.69 -42.62
N TYR A 785 -5.89 -6.79 -43.55
CA TYR A 785 -5.50 -6.90 -44.97
C TYR A 785 -3.99 -7.06 -45.15
N ARG A 786 -3.17 -6.29 -44.39
CA ARG A 786 -1.71 -6.38 -44.45
C ARG A 786 -1.15 -7.69 -43.89
N THR A 787 -1.75 -8.22 -42.82
CA THR A 787 -1.22 -9.39 -42.09
C THR A 787 -1.51 -10.69 -42.83
N PHE A 788 -2.74 -10.84 -43.34
CA PHE A 788 -3.18 -12.03 -44.07
C PHE A 788 -3.03 -11.91 -45.59
N ARG A 789 -2.54 -10.76 -46.09
CA ARG A 789 -2.29 -10.46 -47.52
C ARG A 789 -3.53 -10.59 -48.42
N VAL A 790 -4.70 -10.20 -47.90
CA VAL A 790 -6.00 -10.27 -48.60
C VAL A 790 -6.53 -8.87 -48.96
N SER A 791 -7.37 -8.80 -49.99
CA SER A 791 -8.01 -7.55 -50.45
C SER A 791 -9.34 -7.29 -49.71
N PRO A 792 -9.85 -6.04 -49.65
CA PRO A 792 -11.21 -5.77 -49.18
C PRO A 792 -12.29 -6.48 -50.00
N GLU A 793 -12.13 -6.47 -51.34
CA GLU A 793 -13.05 -7.12 -52.29
C GLU A 793 -13.11 -8.65 -52.12
N ASP A 794 -12.03 -9.25 -51.59
CA ASP A 794 -11.94 -10.67 -51.26
C ASP A 794 -12.35 -11.05 -49.84
N THR A 795 -12.61 -10.05 -48.99
CA THR A 795 -12.87 -10.25 -47.56
C THR A 795 -14.29 -9.85 -47.18
N GLU A 796 -14.74 -8.67 -47.60
CA GLU A 796 -16.04 -8.13 -47.19
C GLU A 796 -17.22 -8.91 -47.80
N LYS A 797 -18.33 -9.00 -47.05
CA LYS A 797 -19.59 -9.71 -47.33
C LYS A 797 -19.49 -11.24 -47.47
N ARG A 798 -18.27 -11.80 -47.55
CA ARG A 798 -18.01 -13.25 -47.48
C ARG A 798 -18.15 -13.76 -46.03
N PRO A 799 -18.57 -15.03 -45.81
CA PRO A 799 -18.62 -15.62 -44.47
C PRO A 799 -17.19 -15.91 -43.96
N VAL A 800 -16.97 -15.73 -42.66
CA VAL A 800 -15.62 -15.79 -42.06
C VAL A 800 -14.88 -17.11 -42.34
N TYR A 801 -15.60 -18.23 -42.47
CA TYR A 801 -15.00 -19.54 -42.73
C TYR A 801 -14.53 -19.76 -44.18
N GLU A 802 -15.00 -18.98 -45.16
CA GLU A 802 -14.58 -19.10 -46.57
C GLU A 802 -13.34 -18.23 -46.89
N LEU A 803 -12.96 -17.33 -45.97
CA LEU A 803 -11.79 -16.47 -46.11
C LEU A 803 -10.51 -17.31 -46.34
N GLY A 804 -9.63 -16.83 -47.21
CA GLY A 804 -8.37 -17.50 -47.53
C GLY A 804 -8.56 -18.94 -48.02
N ASN A 805 -9.48 -19.19 -48.96
CA ASN A 805 -9.80 -20.52 -49.48
C ASN A 805 -10.11 -21.56 -48.37
N GLY A 806 -10.77 -21.13 -47.29
CA GLY A 806 -11.17 -22.01 -46.19
C GLY A 806 -10.17 -22.14 -45.04
N GLN A 807 -9.05 -21.41 -45.04
CA GLN A 807 -8.05 -21.44 -43.94
C GLN A 807 -8.64 -21.14 -42.56
N TRP A 808 -9.69 -20.32 -42.50
CA TRP A 808 -10.39 -19.95 -41.27
C TRP A 808 -11.47 -20.97 -40.84
N ASN A 809 -11.75 -22.01 -41.62
CA ASN A 809 -12.72 -23.08 -41.30
C ASN A 809 -12.16 -24.10 -40.28
N MET A 810 -11.53 -23.62 -39.22
CA MET A 810 -10.88 -24.44 -38.19
C MET A 810 -11.83 -24.76 -37.03
N PRO A 811 -11.87 -26.01 -36.49
CA PRO A 811 -12.86 -26.41 -35.47
C PRO A 811 -12.88 -25.54 -34.22
N ARG A 812 -11.73 -25.00 -33.79
CA ARG A 812 -11.66 -24.05 -32.66
C ARG A 812 -12.33 -22.70 -32.95
N LEU A 813 -12.29 -22.19 -34.18
CA LEU A 813 -12.97 -20.93 -34.53
C LEU A 813 -14.49 -21.12 -34.53
N ARG A 814 -14.98 -22.26 -35.05
CA ARG A 814 -16.40 -22.63 -34.93
C ARG A 814 -16.84 -22.72 -33.48
N LEU A 815 -16.09 -23.42 -32.63
CA LEU A 815 -16.37 -23.49 -31.19
C LEU A 815 -16.47 -22.08 -30.56
N LEU A 816 -15.56 -21.17 -30.91
CA LEU A 816 -15.60 -19.78 -30.45
C LEU A 816 -16.88 -19.06 -30.89
N LEU A 817 -17.20 -19.06 -32.18
CA LEU A 817 -18.27 -18.24 -32.77
C LEU A 817 -19.67 -18.85 -32.68
N GLU A 818 -19.79 -20.18 -32.71
CA GLU A 818 -21.07 -20.92 -32.75
C GLU A 818 -21.48 -21.46 -31.37
N GLU A 819 -20.53 -21.70 -30.46
CA GLU A 819 -20.84 -22.29 -29.15
C GLU A 819 -20.52 -21.41 -27.94
N ILE A 820 -19.41 -20.66 -27.93
CA ILE A 820 -18.96 -19.90 -26.75
C ILE A 820 -19.52 -18.47 -26.79
N LEU A 821 -19.28 -17.72 -27.86
CA LEU A 821 -19.71 -16.32 -28.02
C LEU A 821 -21.24 -16.10 -28.08
N PRO A 822 -22.08 -17.07 -28.47
CA PRO A 822 -23.53 -16.95 -28.28
C PRO A 822 -23.96 -17.01 -26.80
N LYS A 823 -23.19 -17.71 -25.96
CA LYS A 823 -23.42 -17.88 -24.52
C LYS A 823 -22.75 -16.79 -23.66
N HIS A 824 -21.67 -16.16 -24.17
CA HIS A 824 -20.88 -15.14 -23.46
C HIS A 824 -20.74 -13.88 -24.31
N THR A 825 -21.05 -12.69 -23.76
CA THR A 825 -21.00 -11.41 -24.50
C THR A 825 -19.59 -10.99 -24.95
N GLN A 826 -18.55 -11.50 -24.29
CA GLN A 826 -17.15 -11.33 -24.64
C GLN A 826 -16.39 -12.62 -24.34
N VAL A 827 -15.37 -12.92 -25.16
CA VAL A 827 -14.40 -14.00 -24.98
C VAL A 827 -13.02 -13.44 -25.28
N ASP A 828 -12.08 -13.59 -24.36
CA ASP A 828 -10.71 -13.08 -24.47
C ASP A 828 -9.69 -14.23 -24.42
N ASP A 829 -8.48 -13.98 -24.92
CA ASP A 829 -7.31 -14.85 -24.91
C ASP A 829 -7.52 -16.26 -25.51
N PHE A 830 -8.41 -16.40 -26.51
CA PHE A 830 -8.73 -17.69 -27.11
C PHE A 830 -7.67 -18.12 -28.14
N GLU A 831 -6.76 -19.02 -27.73
CA GLU A 831 -5.66 -19.51 -28.58
C GLU A 831 -6.13 -20.45 -29.69
N VAL A 832 -5.74 -20.17 -30.94
CA VAL A 832 -5.97 -21.04 -32.10
C VAL A 832 -4.71 -21.17 -32.96
N GLU A 833 -4.45 -22.37 -33.46
CA GLU A 833 -3.37 -22.67 -34.39
C GLU A 833 -3.93 -22.86 -35.81
N CYS A 834 -3.26 -22.28 -36.80
CA CYS A 834 -3.62 -22.38 -38.22
C CYS A 834 -2.35 -22.47 -39.09
N GLU A 835 -2.45 -23.11 -40.25
CA GLU A 835 -1.36 -23.21 -41.22
C GLU A 835 -1.76 -22.52 -42.53
N PHE A 836 -1.05 -21.43 -42.84
CA PHE A 836 -1.30 -20.59 -44.01
C PHE A 836 -0.23 -20.87 -45.09
N PRO A 837 -0.59 -21.05 -46.37
CA PRO A 837 0.38 -21.30 -47.44
C PRO A 837 1.47 -20.22 -47.57
N ASP A 838 1.09 -18.93 -47.51
CA ASP A 838 1.99 -17.81 -47.82
C ASP A 838 2.69 -17.18 -46.61
N ILE A 839 2.25 -17.50 -45.39
CA ILE A 839 2.81 -16.97 -44.12
C ILE A 839 3.15 -18.05 -43.08
N GLY A 840 2.96 -19.33 -43.42
CA GLY A 840 3.33 -20.50 -42.63
C GLY A 840 2.39 -20.83 -41.46
N ARG A 841 2.81 -21.78 -40.62
CA ARG A 841 2.14 -22.15 -39.38
C ARG A 841 2.22 -21.03 -38.33
N LYS A 842 1.07 -20.62 -37.81
CA LYS A 842 0.88 -19.52 -36.87
C LYS A 842 0.05 -19.94 -35.66
N MET A 843 0.39 -19.43 -34.49
CA MET A 843 -0.50 -19.40 -33.33
C MET A 843 -1.05 -17.99 -33.14
N MET A 844 -2.36 -17.90 -33.06
CA MET A 844 -3.13 -16.66 -32.98
C MET A 844 -3.92 -16.63 -31.68
N LEU A 845 -4.01 -15.44 -31.09
CA LEU A 845 -4.83 -15.14 -29.92
C LEU A 845 -6.07 -14.36 -30.40
N LEU A 846 -7.26 -14.89 -30.11
CA LEU A 846 -8.53 -14.33 -30.56
C LEU A 846 -9.30 -13.71 -29.40
N ASN A 847 -9.65 -12.43 -29.53
CA ASN A 847 -10.56 -11.73 -28.63
C ASN A 847 -11.83 -11.36 -29.40
N ALA A 848 -12.98 -11.87 -28.97
CA ALA A 848 -14.26 -11.69 -29.64
C ALA A 848 -15.28 -11.05 -28.70
N ARG A 849 -15.96 -9.99 -29.16
CA ARG A 849 -16.98 -9.28 -28.37
C ARG A 849 -18.22 -8.98 -29.20
N ARG A 850 -19.40 -9.34 -28.68
CA ARG A 850 -20.68 -8.96 -29.28
C ARG A 850 -21.09 -7.56 -28.82
N PHE A 851 -21.64 -6.77 -29.72
CA PHE A 851 -22.17 -5.44 -29.43
C PHE A 851 -23.37 -5.13 -30.32
N ASP A 852 -24.28 -4.31 -29.78
CA ASP A 852 -25.59 -4.07 -30.38
C ASP A 852 -25.68 -2.59 -30.79
N VAL A 853 -26.23 -2.31 -31.97
CA VAL A 853 -26.43 -0.94 -32.49
C VAL A 853 -27.90 -0.74 -32.78
N GLU A 854 -28.54 0.19 -32.06
CA GLU A 854 -30.00 0.38 -31.96
C GLU A 854 -30.74 0.58 -33.30
N ALA A 855 -30.04 0.88 -34.39
CA ALA A 855 -30.60 1.05 -35.74
C ALA A 855 -30.10 0.03 -36.79
N THR A 856 -29.14 -0.86 -36.46
CA THR A 856 -28.55 -1.80 -37.46
C THR A 856 -28.31 -3.23 -36.96
N GLY A 857 -28.62 -3.56 -35.70
CA GLY A 857 -28.60 -4.93 -35.17
C GLY A 857 -27.34 -5.33 -34.41
N HIS A 858 -27.16 -6.63 -34.22
CA HIS A 858 -26.03 -7.21 -33.48
C HIS A 858 -24.80 -7.41 -34.39
N PHE A 859 -23.62 -7.09 -33.86
CA PHE A 859 -22.33 -7.29 -34.53
C PHE A 859 -21.33 -7.96 -33.59
N ILE A 860 -20.32 -8.60 -34.17
CA ILE A 860 -19.19 -9.20 -33.44
C ILE A 860 -17.92 -8.49 -33.89
N LEU A 861 -17.17 -7.90 -32.95
CA LEU A 861 -15.79 -7.49 -33.19
C LEU A 861 -14.87 -8.64 -32.81
N LEU A 862 -14.05 -9.08 -33.77
CA LEU A 862 -12.98 -10.06 -33.59
C LEU A 862 -11.63 -9.36 -33.77
N SER A 863 -10.77 -9.44 -32.75
CA SER A 863 -9.37 -9.04 -32.81
C SER A 863 -8.49 -10.28 -32.86
N ILE A 864 -7.47 -10.27 -33.73
CA ILE A 864 -6.54 -11.39 -33.93
C ILE A 864 -5.10 -10.90 -33.73
N GLN A 865 -4.38 -11.50 -32.77
CA GLN A 865 -2.96 -11.22 -32.55
C GLN A 865 -2.08 -12.44 -32.87
N ASP A 866 -1.03 -12.27 -33.67
CA ASP A 866 -0.01 -13.31 -33.89
C ASP A 866 0.91 -13.41 -32.66
N ILE A 867 0.82 -14.53 -31.95
CA ILE A 867 1.63 -14.83 -30.75
C ILE A 867 2.72 -15.86 -31.03
N THR A 868 2.98 -16.21 -32.29
CA THR A 868 3.89 -17.31 -32.67
C THR A 868 5.31 -17.12 -32.13
N GLU A 869 5.89 -15.92 -32.26
CA GLU A 869 7.24 -15.65 -31.73
C GLU A 869 7.24 -15.59 -30.19
N ARG A 870 6.19 -15.00 -29.60
CA ARG A 870 6.01 -14.93 -28.15
C ARG A 870 5.97 -16.33 -27.52
N LYS A 871 5.14 -17.23 -28.06
CA LYS A 871 5.02 -18.61 -27.57
C LYS A 871 6.30 -19.43 -27.77
N ARG A 872 7.05 -19.22 -28.87
CA ARG A 872 8.39 -19.83 -29.03
C ARG A 872 9.36 -19.35 -27.95
N ALA A 873 9.36 -18.05 -27.64
CA ALA A 873 10.18 -17.49 -26.56
C ALA A 873 9.74 -18.00 -25.16
N GLU A 874 8.44 -18.10 -24.90
CA GLU A 874 7.87 -18.65 -23.65
C GLU A 874 8.24 -20.14 -23.49
N ASN A 875 8.16 -20.94 -24.56
CA ASN A 875 8.57 -22.36 -24.56
C ASN A 875 10.08 -22.50 -24.33
N MET A 876 10.91 -21.71 -25.01
CA MET A 876 12.37 -21.71 -24.79
C MET A 876 12.72 -21.33 -23.35
N LEU A 877 12.13 -20.28 -22.80
CA LEU A 877 12.33 -19.87 -21.40
C LEU A 877 11.88 -20.94 -20.40
N SER A 878 10.78 -21.64 -20.70
CA SER A 878 10.29 -22.75 -19.88
C SER A 878 11.26 -23.94 -19.92
N GLY A 879 11.79 -24.27 -21.09
CA GLY A 879 12.82 -25.31 -21.26
C GLY A 879 14.15 -24.97 -20.58
N GLU A 880 14.64 -23.73 -20.71
CA GLU A 880 15.80 -23.23 -19.98
C GLU A 880 15.60 -23.32 -18.46
N THR A 881 14.42 -22.91 -17.97
CA THR A 881 14.06 -22.97 -16.55
C THR A 881 13.99 -24.42 -16.06
N TRP A 882 13.41 -25.34 -16.83
CA TRP A 882 13.34 -26.76 -16.50
C TRP A 882 14.73 -27.43 -16.44
N VAL A 883 15.63 -27.12 -17.38
CA VAL A 883 17.02 -27.59 -17.34
C VAL A 883 17.75 -27.04 -16.10
N LEU A 884 17.56 -25.75 -15.77
CA LEU A 884 18.11 -25.15 -14.55
C LEU A 884 17.51 -25.77 -13.26
N GLU A 885 16.24 -26.14 -13.25
CA GLU A 885 15.62 -26.88 -12.15
C GLU A 885 16.20 -28.30 -12.00
N MET A 886 16.45 -29.02 -13.10
CA MET A 886 17.09 -30.34 -13.04
C MET A 886 18.49 -30.24 -12.42
N ILE A 887 19.26 -29.23 -12.83
CA ILE A 887 20.58 -28.92 -12.26
C ILE A 887 20.45 -28.53 -10.78
N ALA A 888 19.50 -27.68 -10.42
CA ALA A 888 19.25 -27.25 -9.05
C ALA A 888 18.91 -28.42 -8.11
N LYS A 889 18.10 -29.36 -8.61
CA LYS A 889 17.68 -30.61 -7.96
C LYS A 889 18.71 -31.76 -8.07
N CYS A 890 19.94 -31.48 -8.52
CA CYS A 890 21.05 -32.43 -8.63
C CYS A 890 20.75 -33.71 -9.43
N HIS A 891 20.02 -33.59 -10.55
CA HIS A 891 19.83 -34.69 -11.49
C HIS A 891 21.18 -35.12 -12.12
N SER A 892 21.25 -36.34 -12.65
CA SER A 892 22.46 -36.84 -13.30
C SER A 892 22.82 -36.00 -14.55
N LEU A 893 24.11 -35.74 -14.73
CA LEU A 893 24.60 -34.91 -15.83
C LEU A 893 24.13 -35.40 -17.22
N PRO A 894 24.12 -36.72 -17.54
CA PRO A 894 23.54 -37.20 -18.82
C PRO A 894 22.05 -36.89 -18.98
N ALA A 895 21.26 -36.92 -17.91
CA ALA A 895 19.84 -36.55 -17.96
C ALA A 895 19.66 -35.05 -18.24
N VAL A 896 20.44 -34.20 -17.58
CA VAL A 896 20.48 -32.74 -17.81
C VAL A 896 20.88 -32.42 -19.25
N LEU A 897 21.95 -33.02 -19.77
CA LEU A 897 22.42 -32.77 -21.13
C LEU A 897 21.45 -33.31 -22.20
N LYS A 898 20.78 -34.44 -21.92
CA LYS A 898 19.72 -34.99 -22.79
C LYS A 898 18.46 -34.13 -22.80
N ALA A 899 18.08 -33.55 -21.66
CA ALA A 899 17.03 -32.55 -21.55
C ALA A 899 17.37 -31.28 -22.34
N LEU A 900 18.59 -30.76 -22.16
CA LEU A 900 19.08 -29.58 -22.89
C LEU A 900 19.06 -29.77 -24.40
N CYS A 901 19.54 -30.90 -24.92
CA CYS A 901 19.46 -31.18 -26.36
C CYS A 901 18.01 -31.15 -26.87
N ARG A 902 17.06 -31.79 -26.19
CA ARG A 902 15.64 -31.79 -26.61
C ARG A 902 15.05 -30.39 -26.67
N VAL A 903 15.29 -29.58 -25.64
CA VAL A 903 14.83 -28.18 -25.59
C VAL A 903 15.33 -27.37 -26.80
N ILE A 904 16.54 -27.65 -27.31
CA ILE A 904 17.10 -27.01 -28.51
C ILE A 904 16.54 -27.60 -29.81
N GLU A 905 16.41 -28.93 -29.90
CA GLU A 905 15.82 -29.65 -31.04
C GLU A 905 14.36 -29.22 -31.30
N GLU A 906 13.60 -28.94 -30.24
CA GLU A 906 12.21 -28.47 -30.30
C GLU A 906 12.06 -27.02 -30.84
N GLN A 907 13.14 -26.23 -30.95
CA GLN A 907 13.06 -24.84 -31.44
C GLN A 907 13.02 -24.70 -32.97
N SER A 908 13.49 -25.70 -33.73
CA SER A 908 13.70 -25.58 -35.18
C SER A 908 13.54 -26.93 -35.89
N THR A 909 12.62 -27.01 -36.85
CA THR A 909 12.28 -28.26 -37.53
C THR A 909 13.45 -28.81 -38.37
N GLY A 910 13.90 -30.03 -38.06
CA GLY A 910 15.03 -30.67 -38.75
C GLY A 910 16.41 -30.34 -38.16
N LEU A 911 16.45 -29.73 -36.97
CA LEU A 911 17.63 -29.53 -36.13
C LEU A 911 17.83 -30.72 -35.17
N LEU A 912 19.05 -31.21 -35.02
CA LEU A 912 19.45 -32.30 -34.12
C LEU A 912 20.69 -31.90 -33.31
N CYS A 913 20.86 -32.38 -32.08
CA CYS A 913 21.93 -31.93 -31.16
C CYS A 913 22.75 -33.08 -30.54
N SER A 914 24.04 -32.84 -30.30
CA SER A 914 24.92 -33.71 -29.50
C SER A 914 25.84 -32.93 -28.56
N VAL A 915 26.02 -33.45 -27.34
CA VAL A 915 27.04 -33.03 -26.37
C VAL A 915 28.09 -34.13 -26.24
N LEU A 916 29.35 -33.73 -26.37
CA LEU A 916 30.53 -34.52 -25.99
C LEU A 916 31.22 -33.88 -24.79
N LEU A 917 31.81 -34.69 -23.91
CA LEU A 917 32.57 -34.25 -22.73
C LEU A 917 34.06 -34.61 -22.86
N LEU A 918 34.92 -33.78 -22.28
CA LEU A 918 36.36 -34.02 -22.21
C LEU A 918 36.68 -35.17 -21.25
N GLU A 919 37.57 -36.07 -21.65
CA GLU A 919 38.12 -37.12 -20.80
C GLU A 919 39.16 -36.61 -19.79
N ALA A 920 39.44 -37.42 -18.77
CA ALA A 920 40.47 -37.13 -17.78
C ALA A 920 41.91 -37.11 -18.35
N ASP A 921 42.12 -37.56 -19.58
CA ASP A 921 43.40 -37.45 -20.31
C ASP A 921 43.60 -36.09 -20.99
N GLY A 922 42.55 -35.26 -21.10
CA GLY A 922 42.58 -33.97 -21.78
C GLY A 922 42.72 -34.03 -23.31
N ILE A 923 42.68 -35.21 -23.92
CA ILE A 923 42.95 -35.46 -25.35
C ILE A 923 41.70 -35.96 -26.07
N HIS A 924 40.84 -36.75 -25.43
CA HIS A 924 39.66 -37.36 -26.06
C HIS A 924 38.32 -36.75 -25.61
N LEU A 925 37.33 -36.83 -26.51
CA LEU A 925 35.94 -36.45 -26.29
C LEU A 925 35.05 -37.70 -26.35
N ARG A 926 34.26 -37.95 -25.29
CA ARG A 926 33.25 -39.02 -25.23
C ARG A 926 31.83 -38.49 -25.38
N HIS A 927 30.91 -39.35 -25.79
CA HIS A 927 29.49 -39.08 -25.85
C HIS A 927 28.90 -38.84 -24.46
N ALA A 928 27.98 -37.87 -24.35
CA ALA A 928 27.22 -37.63 -23.12
C ALA A 928 25.72 -37.47 -23.35
N ALA A 929 25.30 -36.85 -24.47
CA ALA A 929 23.90 -36.76 -24.86
C ALA A 929 23.73 -36.54 -26.36
N ALA A 930 22.86 -37.29 -27.02
CA ALA A 930 22.41 -37.02 -28.39
C ALA A 930 21.02 -37.63 -28.64
N PRO A 931 19.93 -37.02 -28.13
CA PRO A 931 18.60 -37.62 -28.15
C PRO A 931 17.98 -37.76 -29.55
N GLY A 932 18.28 -36.85 -30.50
CA GLY A 932 17.74 -36.90 -31.86
C GLY A 932 18.62 -37.59 -32.91
N LEU A 933 19.85 -38.02 -32.59
CA LEU A 933 20.76 -38.65 -33.55
C LEU A 933 20.59 -40.19 -33.60
N PRO A 934 20.69 -40.83 -34.78
CA PRO A 934 20.66 -42.29 -34.91
C PRO A 934 21.81 -42.99 -34.18
N GLU A 935 21.56 -44.18 -33.63
CA GLU A 935 22.55 -44.90 -32.82
C GLU A 935 23.89 -45.15 -33.52
N ASP A 936 23.89 -45.55 -34.80
CA ASP A 936 25.12 -45.79 -35.55
C ASP A 936 25.95 -44.51 -35.73
N HIS A 937 25.28 -43.35 -35.82
CA HIS A 937 25.96 -42.05 -35.80
C HIS A 937 26.51 -41.73 -34.41
N VAL A 938 25.76 -42.04 -33.34
CA VAL A 938 26.16 -41.81 -31.94
C VAL A 938 27.37 -42.69 -31.55
N ARG A 939 27.41 -43.95 -31.97
CA ARG A 939 28.56 -44.85 -31.74
C ARG A 939 29.84 -44.31 -32.40
N ALA A 940 29.72 -43.64 -33.54
CA ALA A 940 30.83 -42.94 -34.22
C ALA A 940 31.21 -41.58 -33.58
N LEU A 941 30.62 -41.21 -32.44
CA LEU A 941 31.01 -40.01 -31.65
C LEU A 941 31.92 -40.33 -30.45
N GLU A 942 32.15 -41.60 -30.13
CA GLU A 942 32.89 -42.01 -28.95
C GLU A 942 34.41 -41.97 -29.18
N GLY A 943 35.17 -41.38 -28.24
CA GLY A 943 36.64 -41.34 -28.28
C GLY A 943 37.23 -40.42 -29.35
N ILE A 944 36.55 -39.32 -29.73
CA ILE A 944 37.07 -38.38 -30.72
C ILE A 944 38.26 -37.61 -30.14
N ALA A 945 39.46 -37.78 -30.71
CA ALA A 945 40.64 -37.01 -30.33
C ALA A 945 40.51 -35.52 -30.70
N ILE A 946 41.11 -34.65 -29.89
CA ILE A 946 41.15 -33.20 -30.11
C ILE A 946 42.31 -32.84 -31.04
N GLY A 947 42.02 -32.14 -32.13
CA GLY A 947 43.06 -31.72 -33.09
C GLY A 947 42.52 -31.08 -34.37
N LEU A 948 43.42 -30.39 -35.09
CA LEU A 948 43.12 -29.54 -36.25
C LEU A 948 42.63 -30.27 -37.52
N GLN A 949 42.60 -31.61 -37.53
CA GLN A 949 42.10 -32.41 -38.67
C GLN A 949 41.17 -33.56 -38.23
N VAL A 950 40.75 -33.61 -36.96
CA VAL A 950 39.95 -34.72 -36.39
C VAL A 950 38.43 -34.43 -36.47
N GLY A 951 38.00 -33.81 -37.57
CA GLY A 951 36.63 -33.35 -37.76
C GLY A 951 36.24 -32.10 -36.96
N PRO A 952 35.03 -31.55 -37.19
CA PRO A 952 34.65 -30.23 -36.67
C PRO A 952 34.55 -30.17 -35.14
N ARG A 953 34.33 -31.31 -34.48
CA ARG A 953 34.18 -31.40 -33.02
C ARG A 953 35.53 -31.32 -32.31
N GLY A 954 36.47 -32.16 -32.73
CA GLY A 954 37.86 -32.13 -32.27
C GLY A 954 38.56 -30.82 -32.63
N MET A 955 38.26 -30.23 -33.79
CA MET A 955 38.75 -28.90 -34.17
C MET A 955 38.19 -27.79 -33.27
N ALA A 956 36.87 -27.76 -33.01
CA ALA A 956 36.25 -26.73 -32.17
C ALA A 956 36.80 -26.73 -30.73
N ALA A 957 37.04 -27.93 -30.17
CA ALA A 957 37.75 -28.08 -28.90
C ALA A 957 39.20 -27.59 -28.97
N CYS A 958 39.94 -27.93 -30.03
CA CYS A 958 41.35 -27.57 -30.22
C CYS A 958 41.57 -26.05 -30.38
N GLN A 959 40.75 -25.40 -31.20
CA GLN A 959 40.85 -23.96 -31.50
C GLN A 959 40.20 -23.06 -30.43
N LYS A 960 39.34 -23.63 -29.58
CA LYS A 960 38.45 -22.91 -28.66
C LYS A 960 37.45 -21.95 -29.35
N GLU A 961 37.17 -22.15 -30.64
CA GLU A 961 36.27 -21.33 -31.44
C GLU A 961 35.14 -22.15 -32.13
N PRO A 962 34.03 -21.52 -32.56
CA PRO A 962 32.96 -22.20 -33.31
C PRO A 962 33.41 -22.64 -34.72
N VAL A 963 33.18 -23.91 -35.06
CA VAL A 963 33.45 -24.48 -36.39
C VAL A 963 32.11 -24.72 -37.12
N ILE A 964 31.91 -24.01 -38.23
CA ILE A 964 30.64 -24.00 -38.99
C ILE A 964 30.83 -24.72 -40.33
N VAL A 965 30.39 -25.98 -40.42
CA VAL A 965 30.33 -26.76 -41.66
C VAL A 965 28.95 -26.58 -42.29
N SER A 966 28.83 -25.67 -43.26
CA SER A 966 27.55 -25.39 -43.94
C SER A 966 27.15 -26.44 -44.98
N HIS A 967 28.08 -27.28 -45.47
CA HIS A 967 27.79 -28.36 -46.43
C HIS A 967 28.69 -29.60 -46.20
N ILE A 968 28.22 -30.54 -45.37
CA ILE A 968 28.96 -31.72 -44.90
C ILE A 968 29.57 -32.57 -46.03
N LEU A 969 28.84 -32.77 -47.14
CA LEU A 969 29.22 -33.75 -48.16
C LEU A 969 30.46 -33.33 -48.98
N THR A 970 30.82 -32.05 -48.96
CA THR A 970 32.01 -31.49 -49.66
C THR A 970 33.11 -31.07 -48.69
N ASP A 971 32.80 -30.87 -47.41
CA ASP A 971 33.73 -30.35 -46.43
C ASP A 971 34.87 -31.34 -46.12
N PRO A 972 36.15 -30.90 -46.06
CA PRO A 972 37.28 -31.79 -45.80
C PRO A 972 37.26 -32.42 -44.40
N LEU A 973 36.76 -31.70 -43.37
CA LEU A 973 36.69 -32.18 -41.98
C LEU A 973 35.73 -33.36 -41.82
N TRP A 974 34.86 -33.60 -42.80
CA TRP A 974 33.93 -34.71 -42.81
C TRP A 974 34.43 -35.94 -43.57
N ALA A 975 35.63 -35.94 -44.17
CA ALA A 975 36.08 -36.99 -45.09
C ALA A 975 35.83 -38.43 -44.60
N GLY A 976 36.20 -38.76 -43.36
CA GLY A 976 35.98 -40.09 -42.75
C GLY A 976 34.54 -40.39 -42.29
N TYR A 977 33.63 -39.41 -42.36
CA TYR A 977 32.26 -39.49 -41.84
C TYR A 977 31.17 -39.13 -42.88
N ARG A 978 31.55 -38.74 -44.11
CA ARG A 978 30.63 -38.27 -45.18
C ARG A 978 29.49 -39.25 -45.46
N GLU A 979 29.79 -40.53 -45.63
CA GLU A 979 28.77 -41.55 -45.92
C GLU A 979 27.75 -41.71 -44.78
N LEU A 980 28.24 -41.69 -43.54
CA LEU A 980 27.40 -41.85 -42.35
C LEU A 980 26.46 -40.66 -42.17
N ALA A 981 26.93 -39.44 -42.45
CA ALA A 981 26.08 -38.26 -42.53
C ALA A 981 25.11 -38.30 -43.72
N ALA A 982 25.57 -38.78 -44.88
CA ALA A 982 24.75 -38.90 -46.09
C ALA A 982 23.52 -39.77 -45.85
N ARG A 983 23.73 -41.00 -45.33
CA ARG A 983 22.72 -42.01 -45.00
C ARG A 983 21.62 -41.50 -44.06
N HIS A 984 21.99 -40.70 -43.06
CA HIS A 984 21.05 -40.17 -42.06
C HIS A 984 20.48 -38.77 -42.42
N GLY A 985 20.66 -38.30 -43.65
CA GLY A 985 20.10 -37.03 -44.10
C GLY A 985 20.72 -35.78 -43.48
N LEU A 986 21.87 -35.89 -42.81
CA LEU A 986 22.60 -34.74 -42.24
C LEU A 986 23.31 -33.98 -43.36
N ARG A 987 23.22 -32.65 -43.39
CA ARG A 987 23.80 -31.82 -44.48
C ARG A 987 24.58 -30.60 -44.02
N ALA A 988 24.33 -30.08 -42.82
CA ALA A 988 25.18 -29.08 -42.15
C ALA A 988 25.47 -29.49 -40.69
N CYS A 989 26.62 -29.07 -40.15
CA CYS A 989 27.00 -29.27 -38.75
C CYS A 989 27.74 -28.04 -38.21
N TRP A 990 27.33 -27.56 -37.03
CA TRP A 990 27.90 -26.40 -36.37
C TRP A 990 28.36 -26.83 -34.97
N SER A 991 29.67 -26.91 -34.77
CA SER A 991 30.31 -27.33 -33.52
C SER A 991 30.85 -26.12 -32.75
N THR A 992 30.83 -26.16 -31.43
CA THR A 992 31.39 -25.10 -30.58
C THR A 992 31.86 -25.70 -29.25
N PRO A 993 33.05 -25.31 -28.75
CA PRO A 993 33.53 -25.80 -27.47
C PRO A 993 32.60 -25.38 -26.34
N ILE A 994 32.46 -26.28 -25.36
CA ILE A 994 31.90 -25.94 -24.06
C ILE A 994 33.10 -25.51 -23.22
N LEU A 995 33.15 -24.23 -22.86
CA LEU A 995 34.24 -23.65 -22.09
C LEU A 995 33.80 -23.40 -20.65
N SER A 996 34.71 -23.62 -19.70
CA SER A 996 34.53 -23.21 -18.30
C SER A 996 34.54 -21.69 -18.16
N THR A 997 34.10 -21.21 -16.99
CA THR A 997 34.32 -19.83 -16.50
C THR A 997 35.79 -19.40 -16.55
N THR A 998 36.73 -20.35 -16.48
CA THR A 998 38.19 -20.13 -16.58
C THR A 998 38.77 -20.27 -18.00
N GLY A 999 37.94 -20.51 -19.03
CA GLY A 999 38.39 -20.65 -20.42
C GLY A 999 39.10 -21.98 -20.74
N GLN A 1000 38.95 -23.00 -19.88
CA GLN A 1000 39.35 -24.38 -20.16
C GLN A 1000 38.26 -25.09 -20.97
N VAL A 1001 38.62 -26.13 -21.72
CA VAL A 1001 37.64 -26.94 -22.47
C VAL A 1001 37.02 -27.96 -21.53
N LEU A 1002 35.69 -28.05 -21.53
CA LEU A 1002 34.91 -29.05 -20.79
C LEU A 1002 34.28 -30.10 -21.72
N GLY A 1003 34.20 -29.79 -23.01
CA GLY A 1003 33.54 -30.63 -24.01
C GLY A 1003 33.25 -29.88 -25.30
N THR A 1004 32.31 -30.38 -26.11
CA THR A 1004 31.84 -29.73 -27.34
C THR A 1004 30.34 -29.93 -27.51
N PHE A 1005 29.64 -28.85 -27.85
CA PHE A 1005 28.25 -28.87 -28.29
C PHE A 1005 28.24 -28.84 -29.82
N ALA A 1006 27.46 -29.71 -30.46
CA ALA A 1006 27.30 -29.72 -31.92
C ALA A 1006 25.83 -29.82 -32.33
N MET A 1007 25.45 -28.97 -33.27
CA MET A 1007 24.13 -28.91 -33.89
C MET A 1007 24.22 -29.42 -35.33
N TYR A 1008 23.22 -30.16 -35.80
CA TYR A 1008 23.17 -30.73 -37.15
C TYR A 1008 21.85 -30.34 -37.81
N HIS A 1009 21.88 -30.08 -39.11
CA HIS A 1009 20.70 -29.66 -39.87
C HIS A 1009 20.55 -30.48 -41.15
N ARG A 1010 19.29 -30.79 -41.51
CA ARG A 1010 18.96 -31.66 -42.67
C ARG A 1010 19.11 -31.02 -44.05
N ALA A 1011 19.11 -29.68 -44.14
CA ALA A 1011 19.50 -28.95 -45.34
C ALA A 1011 20.88 -28.30 -45.16
N ALA A 1012 21.67 -28.22 -46.24
CA ALA A 1012 22.97 -27.56 -46.22
C ALA A 1012 22.80 -26.03 -46.17
N ARG A 1013 23.18 -25.42 -45.06
CA ARG A 1013 23.16 -23.96 -44.84
C ARG A 1013 24.02 -23.57 -43.64
N SER A 1014 24.35 -22.29 -43.57
CA SER A 1014 24.88 -21.63 -42.37
C SER A 1014 23.76 -21.46 -41.31
N PRO A 1015 24.10 -21.31 -40.02
CA PRO A 1015 23.14 -20.99 -38.98
C PRO A 1015 22.58 -19.57 -39.14
N ASN A 1016 21.32 -19.37 -38.79
CA ASN A 1016 20.74 -18.03 -38.71
C ASN A 1016 21.07 -17.34 -37.36
N SER A 1017 20.67 -16.07 -37.22
CA SER A 1017 20.97 -15.27 -36.03
C SER A 1017 20.29 -15.78 -34.73
N GLN A 1018 19.13 -16.44 -34.83
CA GLN A 1018 18.45 -17.07 -33.69
C GLN A 1018 19.17 -18.37 -33.30
N GLU A 1019 19.56 -19.20 -34.27
CA GLU A 1019 20.29 -20.46 -34.03
C GLU A 1019 21.67 -20.20 -33.42
N LEU A 1020 22.36 -19.13 -33.84
CA LEU A 1020 23.61 -18.70 -33.22
C LEU A 1020 23.42 -18.19 -31.78
N GLN A 1021 22.22 -17.70 -31.42
CA GLN A 1021 21.87 -17.42 -30.02
C GLN A 1021 21.55 -18.70 -29.25
N LEU A 1022 20.75 -19.62 -29.80
CA LEU A 1022 20.44 -20.92 -29.19
C LEU A 1022 21.73 -21.68 -28.85
N LEU A 1023 22.67 -21.76 -29.79
CA LEU A 1023 23.99 -22.35 -29.61
C LEU A 1023 24.73 -21.72 -28.42
N LYS A 1024 24.75 -20.37 -28.34
CA LYS A 1024 25.40 -19.62 -27.25
C LYS A 1024 24.72 -19.76 -25.89
N ARG A 1025 23.43 -20.11 -25.84
CA ARG A 1025 22.72 -20.44 -24.59
C ARG A 1025 22.99 -21.89 -24.18
N ALA A 1026 22.93 -22.81 -25.14
CA ALA A 1026 23.17 -24.23 -24.91
C ALA A 1026 24.58 -24.51 -24.37
N THR A 1027 25.63 -23.92 -24.95
CA THR A 1027 27.01 -24.10 -24.43
C THR A 1027 27.18 -23.55 -23.01
N ARG A 1028 26.52 -22.43 -22.66
CA ARG A 1028 26.54 -21.87 -21.30
C ARG A 1028 25.82 -22.75 -20.28
N LEU A 1029 24.63 -23.27 -20.62
CA LEU A 1029 23.89 -24.17 -19.75
C LEU A 1029 24.61 -25.51 -19.58
N ALA A 1030 25.24 -26.03 -20.63
CA ALA A 1030 26.08 -27.22 -20.56
C ALA A 1030 27.32 -26.99 -19.68
N ALA A 1031 28.04 -25.88 -19.85
CA ALA A 1031 29.19 -25.52 -19.01
C ALA A 1031 28.79 -25.46 -17.52
N PHE A 1032 27.74 -24.71 -17.19
CA PHE A 1032 27.22 -24.60 -15.82
C PHE A 1032 26.82 -25.95 -15.21
N ALA A 1033 26.21 -26.85 -16.00
CA ALA A 1033 25.87 -28.19 -15.55
C ALA A 1033 27.11 -29.05 -15.25
N ILE A 1034 28.17 -28.94 -16.08
CA ILE A 1034 29.42 -29.69 -15.94
C ILE A 1034 30.22 -29.14 -14.75
N GLU A 1035 30.47 -27.82 -14.69
CA GLU A 1035 31.21 -27.16 -13.60
C GLU A 1035 30.56 -27.43 -12.25
N ARG A 1036 29.23 -27.32 -12.15
CA ARG A 1036 28.51 -27.66 -10.91
C ARG A 1036 28.68 -29.13 -10.54
N LYS A 1037 28.71 -30.06 -11.50
CA LYS A 1037 28.89 -31.49 -11.18
C LYS A 1037 30.32 -31.83 -10.78
N GLN A 1038 31.31 -31.15 -11.36
CA GLN A 1038 32.71 -31.22 -10.92
C GLN A 1038 32.84 -30.71 -9.47
N ALA A 1039 32.33 -29.52 -9.16
CA ALA A 1039 32.34 -28.97 -7.81
C ALA A 1039 31.59 -29.83 -6.77
N GLU A 1040 30.46 -30.46 -7.14
CA GLU A 1040 29.75 -31.41 -6.26
C GLU A 1040 30.62 -32.63 -5.92
N ASN A 1041 31.33 -33.17 -6.92
CA ASN A 1041 32.24 -34.31 -6.73
C ASN A 1041 33.48 -33.91 -5.88
N GLU A 1042 34.05 -32.73 -6.11
CA GLU A 1042 35.15 -32.18 -5.32
C GLU A 1042 34.77 -31.98 -3.85
N VAL A 1043 33.61 -31.34 -3.58
CA VAL A 1043 33.11 -31.15 -2.21
C VAL A 1043 32.87 -32.50 -1.52
N ARG A 1044 32.34 -33.50 -2.23
CA ARG A 1044 32.20 -34.86 -1.70
C ARG A 1044 33.56 -35.49 -1.36
N GLN A 1045 34.57 -35.33 -2.23
CA GLN A 1045 35.91 -35.90 -2.02
C GLN A 1045 36.65 -35.21 -0.86
N LEU A 1046 36.57 -33.88 -0.76
CA LEU A 1046 37.16 -33.10 0.33
C LEU A 1046 36.49 -33.39 1.68
N SER A 1047 35.17 -33.53 1.69
CA SER A 1047 34.41 -33.93 2.90
C SER A 1047 34.83 -35.33 3.40
N GLY A 1048 35.00 -36.30 2.49
CA GLY A 1048 35.51 -37.62 2.84
C GLY A 1048 36.91 -37.59 3.47
N ARG A 1049 37.84 -36.83 2.88
CA ARG A 1049 39.20 -36.63 3.42
C ARG A 1049 39.20 -35.94 4.78
N LEU A 1050 38.32 -34.95 4.98
CA LEU A 1050 38.20 -34.24 6.26
C LEU A 1050 37.75 -35.18 7.40
N LEU A 1051 36.79 -36.07 7.11
CA LEU A 1051 36.30 -37.07 8.06
C LEU A 1051 37.39 -38.10 8.40
N GLN A 1052 38.12 -38.62 7.40
CA GLN A 1052 39.26 -39.51 7.61
C GLN A 1052 40.30 -38.88 8.55
N LEU A 1053 40.77 -37.67 8.24
CA LEU A 1053 41.73 -36.93 9.07
C LEU A 1053 41.21 -36.66 10.49
N GLN A 1054 39.91 -36.38 10.65
CA GLN A 1054 39.33 -36.14 11.97
C GLN A 1054 39.30 -37.41 12.83
N ASP A 1055 38.97 -38.58 12.27
CA ASP A 1055 39.00 -39.86 13.00
C ASP A 1055 40.43 -40.42 13.19
N GLU A 1056 41.39 -40.03 12.37
CA GLU A 1056 42.83 -40.25 12.64
C GLU A 1056 43.32 -39.42 13.82
N GLU A 1057 42.98 -38.13 13.89
CA GLU A 1057 43.39 -37.25 14.99
C GLU A 1057 42.70 -37.64 16.31
N ARG A 1058 41.41 -37.99 16.29
CA ARG A 1058 40.72 -38.57 17.46
C ARG A 1058 41.41 -39.84 17.95
N ARG A 1059 41.87 -40.71 17.03
CA ARG A 1059 42.68 -41.91 17.35
C ARG A 1059 44.07 -41.58 17.89
N ARG A 1060 44.66 -40.45 17.55
CA ARG A 1060 45.94 -40.00 18.15
C ARG A 1060 45.72 -39.53 19.59
N ILE A 1061 44.75 -38.63 19.78
CA ILE A 1061 44.44 -38.03 21.09
C ILE A 1061 43.97 -39.09 22.09
N ALA A 1062 43.14 -40.05 21.68
CA ALA A 1062 42.70 -41.14 22.56
C ALA A 1062 43.88 -41.96 23.11
N ARG A 1063 44.81 -42.40 22.25
CA ARG A 1063 46.03 -43.11 22.68
C ARG A 1063 46.91 -42.25 23.57
N GLU A 1064 47.14 -40.99 23.19
CA GLU A 1064 47.95 -40.06 23.99
C GLU A 1064 47.36 -39.83 25.40
N LEU A 1065 46.04 -39.73 25.53
CA LEU A 1065 45.35 -39.66 26.82
C LEU A 1065 45.45 -40.96 27.62
N HIS A 1066 45.33 -42.12 26.98
CA HIS A 1066 45.44 -43.42 27.65
C HIS A 1066 46.87 -43.67 28.15
N ASP A 1067 47.85 -43.61 27.24
CA ASP A 1067 49.23 -44.04 27.45
C ASP A 1067 50.04 -43.03 28.28
N SER A 1068 49.78 -41.72 28.14
CA SER A 1068 50.50 -40.69 28.89
C SER A 1068 49.75 -40.31 30.16
N THR A 1069 48.53 -39.80 30.06
CA THR A 1069 47.82 -39.22 31.21
C THR A 1069 47.19 -40.31 32.10
N GLY A 1070 46.51 -41.28 31.49
CA GLY A 1070 45.85 -42.37 32.20
C GLY A 1070 46.82 -43.21 33.02
N GLN A 1071 47.93 -43.65 32.40
CA GLN A 1071 48.97 -44.42 33.12
C GLN A 1071 49.60 -43.63 34.28
N LYS A 1072 49.87 -42.33 34.12
CA LYS A 1072 50.45 -41.50 35.18
C LYS A 1072 49.50 -41.28 36.37
N VAL A 1073 48.21 -41.07 36.10
CA VAL A 1073 47.22 -40.93 37.18
C VAL A 1073 46.95 -42.28 37.87
N ALA A 1074 46.97 -43.39 37.13
CA ALA A 1074 46.87 -44.73 37.72
C ALA A 1074 48.08 -45.06 38.61
N ALA A 1075 49.30 -44.72 38.20
CA ALA A 1075 50.50 -44.84 39.04
C ALA A 1075 50.41 -43.97 40.30
N LEU A 1076 50.00 -42.70 40.16
CA LEU A 1076 49.77 -41.80 41.30
C LEU A 1076 48.71 -42.35 42.27
N ALA A 1077 47.65 -42.99 41.78
CA ALA A 1077 46.65 -43.64 42.63
C ALA A 1077 47.26 -44.85 43.39
N MET A 1078 48.13 -45.65 42.76
CA MET A 1078 48.85 -46.74 43.44
C MET A 1078 49.80 -46.22 44.53
N ASP A 1079 50.59 -45.17 44.23
CA ASP A 1079 51.48 -44.53 45.22
C ASP A 1079 50.69 -43.97 46.41
N LEU A 1080 49.53 -43.34 46.15
CA LEU A 1080 48.63 -42.82 47.19
C LEU A 1080 47.94 -43.93 47.99
N ALA A 1081 47.66 -45.09 47.39
CA ALA A 1081 47.13 -46.25 48.11
C ALA A 1081 48.14 -46.79 49.12
N VAL A 1082 49.39 -47.02 48.70
CA VAL A 1082 50.48 -47.47 49.60
C VAL A 1082 50.72 -46.46 50.72
N ALA A 1083 50.78 -45.17 50.39
CA ALA A 1083 50.90 -44.10 51.39
C ALA A 1083 49.69 -44.02 52.35
N SER A 1084 48.52 -44.53 51.95
CA SER A 1084 47.32 -44.64 52.80
C SER A 1084 47.32 -45.88 53.69
N GLU A 1085 47.97 -46.98 53.30
CA GLU A 1085 48.17 -48.15 54.17
C GLU A 1085 49.16 -47.83 55.31
N GLU A 1086 50.26 -47.13 55.00
CA GLU A 1086 51.21 -46.65 56.02
C GLU A 1086 50.64 -45.53 56.92
N ALA A 1087 49.49 -44.94 56.56
CA ALA A 1087 48.94 -43.76 57.22
C ALA A 1087 48.48 -43.96 58.67
N ALA A 1088 48.59 -45.18 59.23
CA ALA A 1088 48.43 -45.46 60.65
C ALA A 1088 49.28 -44.53 61.54
N ALA A 1089 50.49 -44.15 61.09
CA ALA A 1089 51.41 -43.26 61.81
C ALA A 1089 51.09 -41.75 61.68
N PHE A 1090 50.27 -41.33 60.71
CA PHE A 1090 50.02 -39.91 60.45
C PHE A 1090 48.91 -39.29 61.32
N LYS A 1091 49.00 -37.97 61.52
CA LYS A 1091 47.97 -37.17 62.21
C LYS A 1091 46.63 -37.23 61.46
N PRO A 1092 45.47 -37.23 62.13
CA PRO A 1092 44.16 -37.46 61.48
C PRO A 1092 43.88 -36.60 60.25
N LYS A 1093 44.21 -35.29 60.32
CA LYS A 1093 44.01 -34.35 59.20
C LYS A 1093 44.86 -34.68 57.95
N ALA A 1094 46.03 -35.30 58.12
CA ALA A 1094 46.86 -35.74 57.01
C ALA A 1094 46.32 -37.05 56.39
N ARG A 1095 45.83 -37.98 57.22
CA ARG A 1095 45.16 -39.21 56.76
C ARG A 1095 43.89 -38.89 55.95
N GLN A 1096 43.09 -37.92 56.40
CA GLN A 1096 41.93 -37.43 55.65
C GLN A 1096 42.35 -36.85 54.28
N ALA A 1097 43.33 -35.95 54.26
CA ALA A 1097 43.80 -35.35 53.01
C ALA A 1097 44.38 -36.39 52.02
N LEU A 1098 45.08 -37.43 52.51
CA LEU A 1098 45.55 -38.53 51.67
C LEU A 1098 44.39 -39.33 51.04
N ALA A 1099 43.35 -39.65 51.83
CA ALA A 1099 42.18 -40.36 51.32
C ALA A 1099 41.39 -39.51 50.29
N GLU A 1100 41.27 -38.20 50.52
CA GLU A 1100 40.67 -37.24 49.57
C GLU A 1100 41.48 -37.18 48.26
N CYS A 1101 42.82 -37.10 48.34
CA CYS A 1101 43.71 -37.15 47.18
C CYS A 1101 43.64 -38.48 46.42
N PHE A 1102 43.60 -39.62 47.11
CA PHE A 1102 43.42 -40.94 46.48
C PHE A 1102 42.10 -41.01 45.71
N THR A 1103 41.00 -40.60 46.36
CA THR A 1103 39.66 -40.59 45.75
C THR A 1103 39.61 -39.72 44.49
N LEU A 1104 40.25 -38.54 44.54
CA LEU A 1104 40.39 -37.65 43.38
C LEU A 1104 41.24 -38.26 42.26
N ALA A 1105 42.32 -38.98 42.59
CA ALA A 1105 43.15 -39.66 41.60
C ALA A 1105 42.38 -40.79 40.88
N GLU A 1106 41.61 -41.61 41.62
CA GLU A 1106 40.75 -42.63 41.00
C GLU A 1106 39.66 -42.01 40.11
N GLN A 1107 39.02 -40.91 40.54
CA GLN A 1107 38.03 -40.19 39.74
C GLN A 1107 38.65 -39.66 38.44
N ILE A 1108 39.81 -39.00 38.50
CA ILE A 1108 40.52 -38.50 37.32
C ILE A 1108 40.95 -39.66 36.40
N ALA A 1109 41.40 -40.79 36.95
CA ALA A 1109 41.73 -41.98 36.14
C ALA A 1109 40.50 -42.53 35.40
N ALA A 1110 39.34 -42.61 36.08
CA ALA A 1110 38.08 -43.05 35.49
C ALA A 1110 37.55 -42.06 34.42
N GLU A 1111 37.67 -40.76 34.64
CA GLU A 1111 37.32 -39.71 33.66
C GLU A 1111 38.23 -39.75 32.43
N VAL A 1112 39.56 -39.77 32.61
CA VAL A 1112 40.53 -39.84 31.51
C VAL A 1112 40.32 -41.12 30.69
N ARG A 1113 40.06 -42.26 31.35
CA ARG A 1113 39.70 -43.50 30.66
C ARG A 1113 38.41 -43.33 29.86
N THR A 1114 37.35 -42.79 30.46
CA THR A 1114 36.06 -42.57 29.78
C THR A 1114 36.21 -41.64 28.57
N LEU A 1115 36.92 -40.52 28.71
CA LEU A 1115 37.19 -39.57 27.63
C LEU A 1115 37.99 -40.20 26.48
N SER A 1116 39.00 -41.02 26.79
CA SER A 1116 39.76 -41.78 25.79
C SER A 1116 38.84 -42.67 24.93
N TYR A 1117 38.00 -43.49 25.56
CA TYR A 1117 37.08 -44.38 24.84
C TYR A 1117 35.98 -43.62 24.06
N LEU A 1118 35.53 -42.46 24.55
CA LEU A 1118 34.55 -41.62 23.84
C LEU A 1118 35.14 -40.97 22.59
N LEU A 1119 36.42 -40.58 22.63
CA LEU A 1119 37.15 -40.06 21.48
C LEU A 1119 37.38 -41.16 20.44
N HIS A 1120 37.91 -42.31 20.85
CA HIS A 1120 37.98 -43.52 20.02
C HIS A 1120 38.03 -44.80 20.88
N PRO A 1121 37.16 -45.81 20.66
CA PRO A 1121 37.17 -47.03 21.46
C PRO A 1121 38.29 -47.98 20.97
N PRO A 1122 39.28 -48.37 21.81
CA PRO A 1122 40.30 -49.36 21.42
C PRO A 1122 39.68 -50.71 21.02
N LEU A 1123 38.58 -51.08 21.70
CA LEU A 1123 37.78 -52.26 21.40
C LEU A 1123 37.29 -52.33 19.94
N LEU A 1124 37.15 -51.19 19.25
CA LEU A 1124 36.75 -51.15 17.84
C LEU A 1124 37.86 -51.71 16.94
N ASP A 1125 39.11 -51.34 17.20
CA ASP A 1125 40.26 -51.84 16.44
C ASP A 1125 40.58 -53.29 16.85
N GLU A 1126 40.59 -53.60 18.14
CA GLU A 1126 40.94 -54.92 18.70
C GLU A 1126 39.87 -55.99 18.46
N SER A 1127 38.62 -55.70 18.81
CA SER A 1127 37.52 -56.68 18.94
C SER A 1127 36.31 -56.38 18.06
N GLY A 1128 36.40 -55.38 17.19
CA GLY A 1128 35.44 -55.07 16.13
C GLY A 1128 34.18 -54.34 16.57
N LEU A 1129 33.37 -53.98 15.56
CA LEU A 1129 32.21 -53.11 15.72
C LEU A 1129 31.19 -53.58 16.76
N ALA A 1130 30.85 -54.88 16.76
CA ALA A 1130 29.86 -55.46 17.67
C ALA A 1130 30.23 -55.24 19.15
N SER A 1131 31.50 -55.47 19.47
CA SER A 1131 32.06 -55.36 20.82
C SER A 1131 32.12 -53.89 21.28
N ALA A 1132 32.55 -52.99 20.40
CA ALA A 1132 32.59 -51.55 20.66
C ALA A 1132 31.20 -50.94 20.92
N ILE A 1133 30.18 -51.33 20.13
CA ILE A 1133 28.81 -50.83 20.33
C ILE A 1133 28.20 -51.37 21.64
N ARG A 1134 28.41 -52.67 21.97
CA ARG A 1134 27.95 -53.25 23.26
C ARG A 1134 28.51 -52.47 24.44
N TRP A 1135 29.85 -52.33 24.51
CA TRP A 1135 30.51 -51.57 25.57
C TRP A 1135 30.00 -50.12 25.67
N TYR A 1136 29.80 -49.45 24.53
CA TYR A 1136 29.28 -48.08 24.52
C TYR A 1136 27.84 -48.01 25.04
N ALA A 1137 26.97 -48.93 24.63
CA ALA A 1137 25.58 -49.01 25.07
C ALA A 1137 25.47 -49.33 26.58
N ASP A 1138 26.23 -50.30 27.08
CA ASP A 1138 26.26 -50.67 28.50
C ASP A 1138 26.73 -49.48 29.36
N GLY A 1139 27.81 -48.80 28.95
CA GLY A 1139 28.30 -47.60 29.63
C GLY A 1139 27.33 -46.43 29.53
N LEU A 1140 26.55 -46.31 28.45
CA LEU A 1140 25.50 -45.30 28.32
C LEU A 1140 24.35 -45.58 29.29
N ALA A 1141 23.91 -46.84 29.38
CA ALA A 1141 22.84 -47.28 30.27
C ALA A 1141 23.22 -47.03 31.74
N GLN A 1142 24.45 -47.36 32.15
CA GLN A 1142 24.95 -47.09 33.51
C GLN A 1142 24.99 -45.59 33.85
N ARG A 1143 25.37 -44.72 32.90
CA ARG A 1143 25.46 -43.26 33.14
C ARG A 1143 24.14 -42.50 33.04
N SER A 1144 23.14 -43.05 32.35
CA SER A 1144 21.87 -42.34 32.04
C SER A 1144 20.60 -43.00 32.59
N GLY A 1145 20.67 -44.27 33.00
CA GLY A 1145 19.50 -45.07 33.34
C GLY A 1145 18.66 -45.55 32.14
N LEU A 1146 19.05 -45.23 30.90
CA LEU A 1146 18.34 -45.67 29.70
C LEU A 1146 18.66 -47.13 29.37
N HIS A 1147 17.64 -47.98 29.28
CA HIS A 1147 17.80 -49.38 28.90
C HIS A 1147 17.95 -49.53 27.38
N VAL A 1148 19.18 -49.70 26.89
CA VAL A 1148 19.47 -49.97 25.48
C VAL A 1148 19.40 -51.47 25.20
N ASN A 1149 18.41 -51.94 24.43
CA ASN A 1149 18.46 -53.29 23.85
C ASN A 1149 19.30 -53.26 22.56
N LEU A 1150 20.23 -54.21 22.40
CA LEU A 1150 21.18 -54.24 21.30
C LEU A 1150 21.27 -55.63 20.69
N GLU A 1151 20.57 -55.81 19.57
CA GLU A 1151 20.58 -57.06 18.80
C GLU A 1151 21.65 -56.99 17.71
N VAL A 1152 22.66 -57.86 17.81
CA VAL A 1152 23.73 -58.02 16.81
C VAL A 1152 23.88 -59.52 16.51
N PRO A 1153 23.84 -59.95 15.23
CA PRO A 1153 23.98 -61.35 14.87
C PRO A 1153 25.27 -61.99 15.43
N PRO A 1154 25.25 -63.26 15.86
CA PRO A 1154 26.43 -63.93 16.41
C PRO A 1154 27.57 -64.10 15.38
N GLU A 1155 27.26 -64.07 14.08
CA GLU A 1155 28.21 -64.15 12.97
C GLU A 1155 28.59 -62.77 12.39
N PHE A 1156 28.37 -61.67 13.11
CA PHE A 1156 28.74 -60.32 12.63
C PHE A 1156 30.27 -60.13 12.66
N GLY A 1157 30.94 -60.58 11.59
CA GLY A 1157 32.39 -60.48 11.41
C GLY A 1157 32.91 -59.06 11.18
N ARG A 1158 34.24 -58.93 11.08
CA ARG A 1158 34.91 -57.64 10.85
C ARG A 1158 34.54 -57.04 9.48
N LEU A 1159 34.28 -55.74 9.45
CA LEU A 1159 34.15 -54.96 8.23
C LEU A 1159 35.46 -54.19 7.94
N PRO A 1160 35.66 -53.60 6.75
CA PRO A 1160 36.76 -52.68 6.51
C PRO A 1160 36.80 -51.56 7.58
N PRO A 1161 37.95 -51.19 8.15
CA PRO A 1161 38.02 -50.30 9.33
C PRO A 1161 37.33 -48.95 9.17
N GLU A 1162 37.30 -48.39 7.96
CA GLU A 1162 36.55 -47.15 7.65
C GLU A 1162 35.04 -47.34 7.86
N ARG A 1163 34.50 -48.51 7.51
CA ARG A 1163 33.08 -48.84 7.68
C ARG A 1163 32.75 -49.15 9.13
N GLU A 1164 33.65 -49.84 9.85
CA GLU A 1164 33.51 -50.05 11.30
C GLU A 1164 33.49 -48.70 12.05
N THR A 1165 34.45 -47.81 11.75
CA THR A 1165 34.50 -46.46 12.32
C THR A 1165 33.24 -45.66 11.97
N THR A 1166 32.83 -45.63 10.70
CA THR A 1166 31.63 -44.89 10.26
C THR A 1166 30.37 -45.39 10.95
N LEU A 1167 30.16 -46.71 11.02
CA LEU A 1167 28.99 -47.30 11.67
C LEU A 1167 29.00 -47.07 13.19
N PHE A 1168 30.16 -47.16 13.84
CA PHE A 1168 30.30 -46.82 15.26
C PHE A 1168 29.92 -45.35 15.50
N ARG A 1169 30.42 -44.41 14.68
CA ARG A 1169 30.07 -42.99 14.78
C ARG A 1169 28.57 -42.75 14.58
N ILE A 1170 27.93 -43.42 13.62
CA ILE A 1170 26.47 -43.32 13.42
C ILE A 1170 25.72 -43.75 14.69
N VAL A 1171 26.07 -44.89 15.30
CA VAL A 1171 25.40 -45.37 16.51
C VAL A 1171 25.71 -44.50 17.74
N GLN A 1172 26.97 -44.05 17.89
CA GLN A 1172 27.38 -43.09 18.92
C GLN A 1172 26.56 -41.80 18.84
N GLU A 1173 26.41 -41.25 17.63
CA GLU A 1173 25.66 -40.02 17.36
C GLU A 1173 24.15 -40.22 17.55
N SER A 1174 23.57 -41.31 17.03
CA SER A 1174 22.14 -41.61 17.23
C SER A 1174 21.78 -41.80 18.70
N LEU A 1175 22.59 -42.50 19.49
CA LEU A 1175 22.37 -42.66 20.92
C LEU A 1175 22.58 -41.35 21.70
N THR A 1176 23.52 -40.50 21.28
CA THR A 1176 23.73 -39.18 21.89
C THR A 1176 22.55 -38.24 21.63
N ASN A 1177 21.97 -38.27 20.42
CA ASN A 1177 20.78 -37.50 20.06
C ASN A 1177 19.46 -38.03 20.68
N VAL A 1178 19.50 -39.12 21.46
CA VAL A 1178 18.39 -39.58 22.31
C VAL A 1178 18.53 -39.05 23.76
N LEU A 1179 19.67 -38.45 24.10
CA LEU A 1179 19.97 -37.83 25.41
C LEU A 1179 19.90 -36.29 25.40
N LEU A 1180 19.53 -35.68 24.26
CA LEU A 1180 19.46 -34.23 24.02
C LEU A 1180 18.02 -33.77 23.74
#